data_AF-A0A7L2VLM3-F1
#
_entry.id   AF-A0A7L2VLM3-F1
#
_cell.length_a   1.000
_cell.length_b   1.000
_cell.length_c   1.000
_cell.angle_alpha   90.00
_cell.angle_beta   90.00
_cell.angle_gamma   90.00
#
_symmetry.space_group_name_H-M   'P 1'
#
loop_
_entity.id
_entity.type
_entity.pdbx_description
1 polymer ?
#
loop_
_entity_poly.entity_id
_entity_poly.type
_entity_poly.pdbx_seq_one_letter_code
_entity_poly.pdbx_strand_id
1 'polypeptide(L)'
;ELRLIHVFLFAAIVDDERLSAEEMDERRRQNIAYEYLCHLEEAKRWMEVCLEEELPPTTELEEGLRNGVYLAKLAKFFAPNVVSDKKIYDVEQARYKRSGLHFRHTDNTVQWLRAMESIGLPKIFYPETTDVYDRKNIPRMIYCIHALSLYLFKLGLAPQIQDLLGKVDFTEEEISNMRKELEKYGIQMPSFSKIGGILASELSVDEAALHAAVIAINEAIEKGVAEQTIATLRNPNAMLLNVDEELAQDYQNELFEAKRRKESNARLKNGTISEEERDVYEELLTQAEIQGNINKINKLIAVDNINTAIRNCDPSKTLVALMKPEAQLPVVHSFAAAVYQTELFNLQQQNAVNYLAHDELSIAVEMLSAVVLLNQALENKDILKIKNHLRNPCIGFNNLEEENFQRYADTLLSIKSEASFQGQDYLSWNDIQNCIDMVNMQIQEENERIIAIGHINEAIDQGNPEKTLEALLLPTAKLQDVSPVNARHYQDILHHAKAQKCKESQDESVLLWLDEIQKGISDANNNIKEAAILAVGISMINKSLENGDSQPILMILQSKFGLRVIPECAETYFRNLSEAKNLKTRDDSNESPWIKLVMKTRYDYYYNVETEEGTCVAPEGVVPKTSWLTGEEMQSIVGQVTADYNREQLWLANENLIVQLQAQARGFLVRKNYQERKAYLQNLEPSAIKIQAFWKGFKQRKSYVDRLKVLQGNVAAIVKIQSWVKMWIAKRAYRKRLQYFKDHNDEIVKIQAFLRANKAREDYRILIGAENPPLTVLRKFAYLLDQSDLDFQEELEVTRLREEVVTKIRSNQQLEKDLNLMDIKIGLLVKNRITLQDVVLHSKKLNKKSKSQLEEMVMVDKQGIKGLSKER
;
A
#
# COMPACT_ATOMS: atom_id res chain seq x y z
N GLU A 1 68.79 4.31 -9.49
CA GLU A 1 70.08 4.89 -9.05
C GLU A 1 71.24 4.03 -9.54
N LEU A 2 72.47 4.31 -9.09
CA LEU A 2 73.67 3.47 -9.29
C LEU A 2 73.81 2.40 -8.18
N ARG A 3 74.68 1.41 -8.43
CA ARG A 3 75.08 0.24 -7.59
C ARG A 3 74.23 -1.03 -7.84
N LEU A 4 74.79 -2.24 -7.74
CA LEU A 4 76.12 -2.61 -7.19
C LEU A 4 76.81 -3.71 -8.04
N ILE A 5 78.11 -3.57 -8.27
CA ILE A 5 78.96 -4.61 -8.87
C ILE A 5 79.53 -5.47 -7.74
N HIS A 6 79.21 -6.77 -7.70
CA HIS A 6 80.08 -7.88 -7.26
C HIS A 6 79.25 -9.17 -7.08
N VAL A 7 79.62 -10.26 -7.75
CA VAL A 7 80.17 -11.50 -7.14
C VAL A 7 80.53 -12.50 -8.25
N PHE A 8 81.75 -13.02 -8.11
CA PHE A 8 82.52 -14.01 -8.84
C PHE A 8 81.90 -15.06 -9.78
N LEU A 9 82.72 -15.39 -10.78
CA LEU A 9 82.79 -16.66 -11.49
C LEU A 9 82.71 -17.87 -10.54
N PHE A 10 81.81 -18.81 -10.84
CA PHE A 10 81.91 -20.24 -10.48
C PHE A 10 80.97 -21.02 -11.43
N ALA A 11 81.37 -22.07 -12.13
CA ALA A 11 82.73 -22.47 -12.51
C ALA A 11 82.69 -23.15 -13.89
N ALA A 12 83.78 -23.04 -14.65
CA ALA A 12 83.97 -23.82 -15.88
C ALA A 12 85.31 -24.55 -15.80
N ILE A 13 85.24 -25.89 -15.90
CA ILE A 13 86.38 -26.83 -15.87
C ILE A 13 87.00 -26.97 -14.46
N VAL A 14 87.62 -28.14 -14.19
CA VAL A 14 87.99 -28.71 -12.87
C VAL A 14 86.76 -29.27 -12.14
N ASP A 15 86.65 -30.58 -11.84
CA ASP A 15 87.62 -31.69 -11.94
C ASP A 15 87.01 -32.97 -12.56
N ASP A 16 87.89 -33.85 -13.08
CA ASP A 16 87.56 -35.21 -13.57
C ASP A 16 87.47 -36.21 -12.40
N GLU A 17 86.65 -35.89 -11.40
CA GLU A 17 86.32 -36.86 -10.35
C GLU A 17 85.47 -37.99 -10.94
N ARG A 18 85.95 -39.23 -10.78
CA ARG A 18 85.21 -40.44 -11.13
C ARG A 18 84.02 -40.62 -10.17
N LEU A 19 82.94 -39.92 -10.46
CA LEU A 19 81.60 -40.19 -9.94
C LEU A 19 81.35 -41.71 -9.92
N SER A 20 80.88 -42.20 -8.78
CA SER A 20 80.39 -43.57 -8.64
C SER A 20 79.35 -43.87 -9.73
N ALA A 21 79.24 -45.14 -10.12
CA ALA A 21 78.15 -45.58 -11.00
C ALA A 21 76.76 -45.26 -10.38
N GLU A 22 76.68 -45.21 -9.05
CA GLU A 22 75.48 -44.78 -8.32
C GLU A 22 75.29 -43.26 -8.39
N GLU A 23 76.34 -42.45 -8.24
CA GLU A 23 76.28 -40.98 -8.29
C GLU A 23 75.98 -40.45 -9.70
N MET A 24 76.50 -41.10 -10.75
CA MET A 24 76.15 -40.76 -12.13
C MET A 24 74.68 -41.08 -12.44
N ASP A 25 74.14 -42.20 -11.93
CA ASP A 25 72.72 -42.53 -12.14
C ASP A 25 71.80 -41.66 -11.27
N GLU A 26 72.22 -41.32 -10.05
CA GLU A 26 71.56 -40.35 -9.15
C GLU A 26 71.41 -38.98 -9.84
N ARG A 27 72.51 -38.45 -10.38
CA ARG A 27 72.54 -37.17 -11.11
C ARG A 27 71.75 -37.23 -12.43
N ARG A 28 71.79 -38.37 -13.12
CA ARG A 28 70.96 -38.61 -14.32
C ARG A 28 69.46 -38.59 -13.99
N ARG A 29 69.04 -39.20 -12.87
CA ARG A 29 67.64 -39.17 -12.41
C ARG A 29 67.21 -37.77 -11.94
N GLN A 30 68.11 -36.98 -11.36
CA GLN A 30 67.85 -35.56 -11.07
C GLN A 30 67.61 -34.76 -12.36
N ASN A 31 68.45 -34.92 -13.39
CA ASN A 31 68.24 -34.27 -14.68
C ASN A 31 66.89 -34.65 -15.32
N ILE A 32 66.53 -35.95 -15.31
CA ILE A 32 65.24 -36.43 -15.83
C ILE A 32 64.05 -35.81 -15.07
N ALA A 33 64.16 -35.60 -13.76
CA ALA A 33 63.12 -34.94 -12.96
C ALA A 33 63.04 -33.42 -13.27
N TYR A 34 64.17 -32.76 -13.50
CA TYR A 34 64.23 -31.35 -13.92
C TYR A 34 63.65 -31.15 -15.33
N GLU A 35 64.04 -31.98 -16.31
CA GLU A 35 63.50 -31.99 -17.68
C GLU A 35 61.96 -32.11 -17.67
N TYR A 36 61.42 -32.98 -16.81
CA TYR A 36 59.97 -33.14 -16.67
C TYR A 36 59.27 -31.95 -15.98
N LEU A 37 59.91 -31.32 -15.00
CA LEU A 37 59.39 -30.08 -14.39
C LEU A 37 59.35 -28.92 -15.39
N CYS A 38 60.35 -28.79 -16.27
CA CYS A 38 60.29 -27.88 -17.42
C CYS A 38 59.07 -28.21 -18.32
N HIS A 39 58.90 -29.46 -18.74
CA HIS A 39 57.77 -29.86 -19.60
C HIS A 39 56.38 -29.67 -18.94
N LEU A 40 56.28 -29.73 -17.60
CA LEU A 40 55.08 -29.36 -16.84
C LEU A 40 54.83 -27.85 -16.85
N GLU A 41 55.86 -27.03 -16.61
CA GLU A 41 55.77 -25.55 -16.66
C GLU A 41 55.38 -25.04 -18.06
N GLU A 42 55.97 -25.63 -19.09
CA GLU A 42 55.68 -25.34 -20.51
C GLU A 42 54.22 -25.66 -20.84
N ALA A 43 53.74 -26.84 -20.42
CA ALA A 43 52.35 -27.24 -20.61
C ALA A 43 51.37 -26.36 -19.81
N LYS A 44 51.74 -25.97 -18.58
CA LYS A 44 50.97 -25.04 -17.76
C LYS A 44 50.76 -23.70 -18.47
N ARG A 45 51.85 -22.99 -18.77
CA ARG A 45 51.77 -21.63 -19.37
C ARG A 45 51.04 -21.64 -20.70
N TRP A 46 51.25 -22.67 -21.51
CA TRP A 46 50.52 -22.82 -22.78
C TRP A 46 49.01 -23.02 -22.55
N MET A 47 48.60 -23.82 -21.55
CA MET A 47 47.19 -23.97 -21.19
C MET A 47 46.59 -22.70 -20.59
N GLU A 48 47.31 -21.95 -19.75
CA GLU A 48 46.84 -20.66 -19.21
C GLU A 48 46.54 -19.65 -20.33
N VAL A 49 47.45 -19.52 -21.31
CA VAL A 49 47.26 -18.64 -22.48
C VAL A 49 46.11 -19.12 -23.39
N CYS A 50 45.87 -20.44 -23.49
CA CYS A 50 44.74 -20.97 -24.27
C CYS A 50 43.38 -20.94 -23.53
N LEU A 51 43.35 -20.63 -22.23
CA LEU A 51 42.14 -20.67 -21.41
C LEU A 51 41.74 -19.33 -20.79
N GLU A 52 42.64 -18.35 -20.76
CA GLU A 52 42.46 -17.06 -20.06
C GLU A 52 42.15 -17.25 -18.56
N GLU A 53 42.63 -18.36 -17.98
CA GLU A 53 42.46 -18.76 -16.57
C GLU A 53 43.80 -19.20 -15.97
N GLU A 54 44.08 -18.82 -14.72
CA GLU A 54 45.24 -19.32 -13.97
C GLU A 54 45.10 -20.82 -13.63
N LEU A 55 46.20 -21.56 -13.79
CA LEU A 55 46.30 -22.98 -13.45
C LEU A 55 47.08 -23.19 -12.14
N PRO A 56 46.93 -24.37 -11.49
CA PRO A 56 47.67 -24.71 -10.26
C PRO A 56 49.19 -24.53 -10.39
N PRO A 57 49.94 -24.40 -9.28
CA PRO A 57 51.40 -24.46 -9.30
C PRO A 57 51.90 -25.71 -10.02
N THR A 58 53.05 -25.62 -10.68
CA THR A 58 53.60 -26.68 -11.54
C THR A 58 53.87 -27.99 -10.78
N THR A 59 54.12 -27.90 -9.47
CA THR A 59 54.21 -29.01 -8.51
C THR A 59 52.88 -29.70 -8.21
N GLU A 60 51.74 -29.00 -8.33
CA GLU A 60 50.38 -29.50 -8.09
C GLU A 60 49.61 -29.77 -9.40
N LEU A 61 50.13 -29.31 -10.54
CA LEU A 61 49.52 -29.39 -11.88
C LEU A 61 49.08 -30.82 -12.23
N GLU A 62 49.90 -31.82 -11.92
CA GLU A 62 49.55 -33.23 -12.12
C GLU A 62 48.22 -33.59 -11.45
N GLU A 63 48.05 -33.23 -10.17
CA GLU A 63 46.85 -33.58 -9.40
C GLU A 63 45.65 -32.74 -9.86
N GLY A 64 45.87 -31.45 -10.17
CA GLY A 64 44.84 -30.53 -10.68
C GLY A 64 44.23 -30.95 -12.02
N LEU A 65 44.99 -31.61 -12.90
CA LEU A 65 44.48 -32.08 -14.20
C LEU A 65 43.66 -33.38 -14.11
N ARG A 66 43.71 -34.12 -13.00
CA ARG A 66 43.02 -35.44 -12.85
C ARG A 66 41.50 -35.37 -12.88
N ASN A 67 40.92 -34.23 -12.51
CA ASN A 67 39.47 -34.00 -12.60
C ASN A 67 39.00 -33.74 -14.05
N GLY A 68 39.93 -33.62 -14.99
CA GLY A 68 39.70 -33.40 -16.41
C GLY A 68 39.06 -32.06 -16.76
N VAL A 69 38.75 -31.17 -15.80
CA VAL A 69 38.00 -29.93 -16.04
C VAL A 69 38.79 -29.00 -16.96
N TYR A 70 40.07 -28.75 -16.66
CA TYR A 70 40.95 -27.97 -17.54
C TYR A 70 41.15 -28.63 -18.92
N LEU A 71 41.23 -29.96 -18.98
CA LEU A 71 41.31 -30.69 -20.26
C LEU A 71 40.03 -30.52 -21.09
N ALA A 72 38.86 -30.49 -20.45
CA ALA A 72 37.57 -30.26 -21.11
C ALA A 72 37.34 -28.78 -21.47
N LYS A 73 37.87 -27.82 -20.71
CA LYS A 73 37.94 -26.41 -21.11
C LYS A 73 38.84 -26.24 -22.34
N LEU A 74 40.01 -26.90 -22.36
CA LEU A 74 40.91 -26.92 -23.52
C LEU A 74 40.23 -27.57 -24.74
N ALA A 75 39.50 -28.66 -24.52
CA ALA A 75 38.69 -29.32 -25.56
C ALA A 75 37.59 -28.41 -26.14
N LYS A 76 36.99 -27.53 -25.33
CA LYS A 76 36.06 -26.50 -25.78
C LYS A 76 36.78 -25.41 -26.59
N PHE A 77 37.98 -24.99 -26.19
CA PHE A 77 38.77 -23.98 -26.89
C PHE A 77 39.02 -24.37 -28.36
N PHE A 78 39.55 -25.57 -28.63
CA PHE A 78 39.85 -25.99 -30.01
C PHE A 78 38.71 -26.75 -30.72
N ALA A 79 37.72 -27.29 -30.00
CA ALA A 79 36.59 -28.02 -30.60
C ALA A 79 35.22 -27.66 -29.95
N PRO A 80 34.78 -26.39 -30.00
CA PRO A 80 33.55 -25.92 -29.34
C PRO A 80 32.27 -26.56 -29.90
N ASN A 81 32.32 -27.13 -31.10
CA ASN A 81 31.20 -27.89 -31.69
C ASN A 81 31.01 -29.28 -31.04
N VAL A 82 32.02 -29.81 -30.37
CA VAL A 82 32.00 -31.14 -29.72
C VAL A 82 31.74 -31.01 -28.22
N VAL A 83 32.47 -30.11 -27.56
CA VAL A 83 32.42 -29.88 -26.11
C VAL A 83 31.78 -28.54 -25.81
N SER A 84 30.82 -28.53 -24.86
CA SER A 84 30.04 -27.35 -24.49
C SER A 84 29.91 -27.27 -22.97
N ASP A 85 29.91 -26.07 -22.39
CA ASP A 85 29.95 -25.87 -20.92
C ASP A 85 28.92 -26.69 -20.14
N LYS A 86 27.69 -26.82 -20.67
CA LYS A 86 26.59 -27.61 -20.07
C LYS A 86 26.86 -29.12 -19.96
N LYS A 87 27.93 -29.63 -20.59
CA LYS A 87 28.38 -31.03 -20.54
C LYS A 87 29.65 -31.22 -19.69
N ILE A 88 30.39 -30.15 -19.38
CA ILE A 88 31.56 -30.22 -18.50
C ILE A 88 31.05 -30.41 -17.06
N TYR A 89 31.56 -31.43 -16.37
CA TYR A 89 31.17 -31.75 -15.01
C TYR A 89 32.09 -31.05 -14.00
N ASP A 90 31.49 -30.31 -13.06
CA ASP A 90 32.19 -29.53 -12.02
C ASP A 90 33.11 -28.41 -12.57
N VAL A 91 32.57 -27.58 -13.47
CA VAL A 91 33.28 -26.46 -14.16
C VAL A 91 34.08 -25.56 -13.20
N GLU A 92 33.48 -25.20 -12.06
CA GLU A 92 34.08 -24.35 -11.01
C GLU A 92 35.02 -25.13 -10.05
N GLN A 93 35.17 -26.44 -10.27
CA GLN A 93 35.87 -27.39 -9.39
C GLN A 93 35.38 -27.36 -7.93
N ALA A 94 34.15 -26.91 -7.70
CA ALA A 94 33.59 -26.66 -6.36
C ALA A 94 33.27 -27.96 -5.60
N ARG A 95 32.95 -29.06 -6.32
CA ARG A 95 32.88 -30.39 -5.71
C ARG A 95 34.28 -30.96 -5.50
N TYR A 96 35.19 -30.81 -6.46
CA TYR A 96 36.57 -31.30 -6.36
C TYR A 96 37.29 -30.70 -5.14
N LYS A 97 37.28 -29.37 -4.99
CA LYS A 97 37.86 -28.65 -3.83
C LYS A 97 37.23 -29.03 -2.48
N ARG A 98 36.00 -29.53 -2.46
CA ARG A 98 35.27 -29.91 -1.22
C ARG A 98 35.31 -31.40 -0.90
N SER A 99 35.52 -32.27 -1.89
CA SER A 99 35.24 -33.71 -1.76
C SER A 99 36.12 -34.61 -2.64
N GLY A 100 37.14 -34.05 -3.30
CA GLY A 100 38.09 -34.79 -4.12
C GLY A 100 37.51 -35.32 -5.44
N LEU A 101 38.19 -36.30 -6.03
CA LEU A 101 37.73 -36.95 -7.26
C LEU A 101 36.40 -37.68 -7.07
N HIS A 102 35.53 -37.53 -8.07
CA HIS A 102 34.29 -38.26 -8.21
C HIS A 102 34.27 -38.91 -9.58
N PHE A 103 33.78 -40.14 -9.70
CA PHE A 103 33.85 -40.94 -10.94
C PHE A 103 33.41 -40.15 -12.19
N ARG A 104 32.35 -39.33 -12.08
CA ARG A 104 31.84 -38.52 -13.20
C ARG A 104 32.84 -37.47 -13.76
N HIS A 105 33.94 -37.17 -13.08
CA HIS A 105 35.04 -36.38 -13.68
C HIS A 105 35.66 -37.09 -14.90
N THR A 106 35.56 -38.42 -15.04
CA THR A 106 36.04 -39.11 -16.26
C THR A 106 35.31 -38.65 -17.52
N ASP A 107 34.07 -38.17 -17.42
CA ASP A 107 33.33 -37.58 -18.55
C ASP A 107 34.07 -36.38 -19.16
N ASN A 108 34.85 -35.65 -18.37
CA ASN A 108 35.63 -34.50 -18.82
C ASN A 108 36.82 -34.95 -19.66
N THR A 109 37.61 -35.91 -19.17
CA THR A 109 38.73 -36.52 -19.90
C THR A 109 38.27 -37.21 -21.19
N VAL A 110 37.12 -37.89 -21.17
CA VAL A 110 36.52 -38.51 -22.37
C VAL A 110 36.05 -37.47 -23.38
N GLN A 111 35.58 -36.29 -22.94
CA GLN A 111 35.26 -35.18 -23.85
C GLN A 111 36.51 -34.60 -24.52
N TRP A 112 37.64 -34.49 -23.79
CA TRP A 112 38.93 -34.09 -24.37
C TRP A 112 39.47 -35.09 -25.39
N LEU A 113 39.44 -36.39 -25.09
CA LEU A 113 39.84 -37.43 -26.04
C LEU A 113 39.00 -37.40 -27.33
N ARG A 114 37.68 -37.18 -27.23
CA ARG A 114 36.79 -37.02 -28.40
C ARG A 114 37.03 -35.73 -29.18
N ALA A 115 37.40 -34.64 -28.51
CA ALA A 115 37.78 -33.40 -29.17
C ALA A 115 39.06 -33.61 -30.00
N MET A 116 40.09 -34.25 -29.43
CA MET A 116 41.32 -34.59 -30.16
C MET A 116 41.06 -35.52 -31.36
N GLU A 117 40.14 -36.47 -31.23
CA GLU A 117 39.68 -37.32 -32.33
C GLU A 117 38.96 -36.51 -33.43
N SER A 118 38.18 -35.49 -33.05
CA SER A 118 37.44 -34.65 -34.01
C SER A 118 38.31 -33.68 -34.81
N ILE A 119 39.46 -33.27 -34.28
CA ILE A 119 40.46 -32.47 -35.03
C ILE A 119 41.47 -33.35 -35.80
N GLY A 120 41.45 -34.67 -35.62
CA GLY A 120 42.32 -35.60 -36.35
C GLY A 120 43.72 -35.83 -35.74
N LEU A 121 43.96 -35.47 -34.48
CA LEU A 121 45.25 -35.75 -33.83
C LEU A 121 45.52 -37.28 -33.82
N PRO A 122 46.72 -37.76 -34.22
CA PRO A 122 47.03 -39.18 -34.24
C PRO A 122 46.89 -39.90 -32.89
N LYS A 123 46.23 -41.07 -32.90
CA LYS A 123 45.90 -41.83 -31.69
C LYS A 123 47.12 -42.40 -30.94
N ILE A 124 48.30 -42.40 -31.55
CA ILE A 124 49.57 -42.77 -30.91
C ILE A 124 49.90 -41.87 -29.70
N PHE A 125 49.47 -40.60 -29.71
CA PHE A 125 49.73 -39.65 -28.63
C PHE A 125 48.78 -39.82 -27.43
N TYR A 126 47.64 -40.48 -27.59
CA TYR A 126 46.53 -40.37 -26.63
C TYR A 126 46.84 -41.13 -25.33
N PRO A 127 46.54 -40.56 -24.15
CA PRO A 127 46.51 -41.28 -22.88
C PRO A 127 45.19 -42.04 -22.72
N GLU A 128 45.16 -43.05 -21.86
CA GLU A 128 43.93 -43.70 -21.44
C GLU A 128 43.24 -42.88 -20.35
N THR A 129 41.91 -43.00 -20.20
CA THR A 129 41.17 -42.26 -19.16
C THR A 129 41.67 -42.57 -17.75
N THR A 130 42.20 -43.78 -17.53
CA THR A 130 42.82 -44.19 -16.27
C THR A 130 44.25 -43.67 -16.08
N ASP A 131 44.97 -43.31 -17.15
CA ASP A 131 46.30 -42.68 -17.05
C ASP A 131 46.19 -41.34 -16.30
N VAL A 132 45.12 -40.60 -16.59
CA VAL A 132 44.75 -39.31 -15.99
C VAL A 132 44.04 -39.49 -14.64
N TYR A 133 42.86 -40.13 -14.62
CA TYR A 133 41.99 -40.12 -13.43
C TYR A 133 42.61 -40.90 -12.24
N ASP A 134 43.16 -42.09 -12.49
CA ASP A 134 43.80 -42.90 -11.45
C ASP A 134 45.24 -42.45 -11.13
N ARG A 135 45.77 -41.42 -11.80
CA ARG A 135 47.20 -41.01 -11.77
C ARG A 135 48.15 -42.19 -12.09
N LYS A 136 47.80 -42.99 -13.10
CA LYS A 136 48.63 -44.14 -13.55
C LYS A 136 49.77 -43.74 -14.49
N ASN A 137 49.59 -42.73 -15.34
CA ASN A 137 50.60 -42.30 -16.32
C ASN A 137 50.35 -40.85 -16.76
N ILE A 138 50.49 -39.92 -15.83
CA ILE A 138 50.40 -38.48 -16.12
C ILE A 138 51.49 -38.00 -17.11
N PRO A 139 52.73 -38.53 -17.12
CA PRO A 139 53.72 -38.21 -18.17
C PRO A 139 53.22 -38.42 -19.61
N ARG A 140 52.42 -39.46 -19.87
CA ARG A 140 51.77 -39.68 -21.19
C ARG A 140 50.71 -38.64 -21.51
N MET A 141 49.98 -38.13 -20.51
CA MET A 141 49.03 -37.03 -20.68
C MET A 141 49.77 -35.71 -21.00
N ILE A 142 50.86 -35.40 -20.30
CA ILE A 142 51.69 -34.22 -20.61
C ILE A 142 52.30 -34.32 -22.01
N TYR A 143 52.81 -35.49 -22.41
CA TYR A 143 53.27 -35.76 -23.76
C TYR A 143 52.17 -35.55 -24.82
N CYS A 144 50.93 -35.94 -24.51
CA CYS A 144 49.77 -35.66 -25.38
C CYS A 144 49.42 -34.16 -25.45
N ILE A 145 49.58 -33.40 -24.37
CA ILE A 145 49.38 -31.94 -24.36
C ILE A 145 50.45 -31.24 -25.22
N HIS A 146 51.71 -31.68 -25.14
CA HIS A 146 52.79 -31.18 -26.01
C HIS A 146 52.54 -31.50 -27.48
N ALA A 147 52.09 -32.72 -27.81
CA ALA A 147 51.72 -33.09 -29.17
C ALA A 147 50.49 -32.33 -29.68
N LEU A 148 49.47 -32.14 -28.84
CA LEU A 148 48.30 -31.33 -29.13
C LEU A 148 48.65 -29.86 -29.36
N SER A 149 49.55 -29.29 -28.55
CA SER A 149 50.00 -27.89 -28.70
C SER A 149 50.69 -27.67 -30.04
N LEU A 150 51.68 -28.50 -30.38
CA LEU A 150 52.38 -28.40 -31.66
C LEU A 150 51.43 -28.62 -32.85
N TYR A 151 50.41 -29.46 -32.68
CA TYR A 151 49.39 -29.68 -33.70
C TYR A 151 48.43 -28.49 -33.88
N LEU A 152 47.90 -27.93 -32.78
CA LEU A 152 47.03 -26.75 -32.83
C LEU A 152 47.77 -25.50 -33.31
N PHE A 153 49.07 -25.39 -33.03
CA PHE A 153 49.92 -24.34 -33.59
C PHE A 153 50.07 -24.47 -35.11
N LYS A 154 50.31 -25.68 -35.63
CA LYS A 154 50.31 -25.93 -37.09
C LYS A 154 48.97 -25.58 -37.76
N LEU A 155 47.85 -25.87 -37.10
CA LEU A 155 46.52 -25.51 -37.57
C LEU A 155 46.16 -24.01 -37.38
N GLY A 156 47.04 -23.20 -36.80
CA GLY A 156 46.78 -21.79 -36.50
C GLY A 156 45.73 -21.54 -35.41
N LEU A 157 45.36 -22.58 -34.64
CA LEU A 157 44.31 -22.55 -33.61
C LEU A 157 44.83 -22.21 -32.21
N ALA A 158 46.14 -22.30 -31.97
CA ALA A 158 46.77 -22.02 -30.69
C ALA A 158 48.15 -21.37 -30.86
N PRO A 159 48.64 -20.60 -29.87
CA PRO A 159 50.05 -20.18 -29.85
C PRO A 159 51.00 -21.38 -29.68
N GLN A 160 52.25 -21.19 -30.05
CA GLN A 160 53.31 -22.18 -29.85
C GLN A 160 53.63 -22.34 -28.35
N ILE A 161 53.80 -23.58 -27.88
CA ILE A 161 54.36 -23.85 -26.54
C ILE A 161 55.80 -23.33 -26.42
N GLN A 162 56.14 -22.77 -25.27
CA GLN A 162 57.47 -22.30 -24.97
C GLN A 162 58.42 -23.49 -24.74
N ASP A 163 59.69 -23.33 -25.10
CA ASP A 163 60.79 -24.16 -24.60
C ASP A 163 61.43 -23.41 -23.43
N LEU A 164 61.43 -24.03 -22.24
CA LEU A 164 61.89 -23.48 -20.97
C LEU A 164 63.03 -24.29 -20.34
N LEU A 165 63.53 -25.32 -21.03
CA LEU A 165 64.64 -26.13 -20.56
C LEU A 165 65.90 -25.27 -20.34
N GLY A 166 66.42 -25.25 -19.11
CA GLY A 166 67.56 -24.40 -18.73
C GLY A 166 67.25 -22.90 -18.63
N LYS A 167 65.97 -22.51 -18.61
CA LYS A 167 65.50 -21.10 -18.52
C LYS A 167 64.60 -20.85 -17.29
N VAL A 168 64.29 -21.90 -16.54
CA VAL A 168 63.51 -21.88 -15.30
C VAL A 168 64.25 -22.72 -14.27
N ASP A 169 64.42 -22.18 -13.07
CA ASP A 169 65.02 -22.87 -11.93
C ASP A 169 63.91 -23.40 -11.00
N PHE A 170 64.11 -24.62 -10.49
CA PHE A 170 63.24 -25.25 -9.48
C PHE A 170 64.07 -25.52 -8.22
N THR A 171 63.43 -25.57 -7.05
CA THR A 171 64.14 -25.87 -5.80
C THR A 171 64.59 -27.33 -5.74
N GLU A 172 65.65 -27.61 -4.96
CA GLU A 172 66.13 -28.98 -4.74
C GLU A 172 65.05 -29.89 -4.13
N GLU A 173 64.14 -29.33 -3.32
CA GLU A 173 63.01 -30.06 -2.74
C GLU A 173 62.00 -30.49 -3.81
N GLU A 174 61.68 -29.61 -4.77
CA GLU A 174 60.76 -29.91 -5.88
C GLU A 174 61.34 -30.96 -6.83
N ILE A 175 62.61 -30.83 -7.21
CA ILE A 175 63.32 -31.82 -8.04
C ILE A 175 63.41 -33.17 -7.30
N SER A 176 63.71 -33.15 -6.00
CA SER A 176 63.75 -34.36 -5.16
C SER A 176 62.39 -35.04 -5.03
N ASN A 177 61.32 -34.25 -4.88
CA ASN A 177 59.95 -34.77 -4.77
C ASN A 177 59.44 -35.32 -6.09
N MET A 178 59.61 -34.60 -7.21
CA MET A 178 59.24 -35.08 -8.53
C MET A 178 59.99 -36.36 -8.90
N ARG A 179 61.30 -36.44 -8.61
CA ARG A 179 62.07 -37.68 -8.81
C ARG A 179 61.51 -38.86 -7.99
N LYS A 180 61.19 -38.64 -6.71
CA LYS A 180 60.55 -39.67 -5.86
C LYS A 180 59.18 -40.08 -6.36
N GLU A 181 58.47 -39.25 -7.14
CA GLU A 181 57.20 -39.64 -7.76
C GLU A 181 57.45 -40.44 -9.05
N LEU A 182 58.32 -39.98 -9.94
CA LEU A 182 58.75 -40.71 -11.15
C LEU A 182 59.29 -42.12 -10.81
N GLU A 183 60.08 -42.26 -9.74
CA GLU A 183 60.59 -43.55 -9.25
C GLU A 183 59.48 -44.48 -8.71
N LYS A 184 58.33 -43.97 -8.21
CA LYS A 184 57.18 -44.82 -7.82
C LYS A 184 56.45 -45.42 -9.02
N TYR A 185 56.39 -44.71 -10.14
CA TYR A 185 55.64 -45.14 -11.31
C TYR A 185 56.41 -46.14 -12.19
N GLY A 186 57.75 -46.05 -12.23
CA GLY A 186 58.59 -46.96 -13.03
C GLY A 186 58.41 -46.83 -14.55
N ILE A 187 57.88 -45.69 -15.01
CA ILE A 187 57.53 -45.43 -16.41
C ILE A 187 58.76 -44.96 -17.19
N GLN A 188 58.93 -45.45 -18.42
CA GLN A 188 59.88 -44.87 -19.36
C GLN A 188 59.34 -43.54 -19.91
N MET A 189 60.09 -42.46 -19.71
CA MET A 189 59.70 -41.13 -20.17
C MET A 189 59.64 -41.07 -21.71
N PRO A 190 58.55 -40.55 -22.32
CA PRO A 190 58.43 -40.42 -23.76
C PRO A 190 59.36 -39.32 -24.31
N SER A 191 59.87 -39.49 -25.53
CA SER A 191 60.80 -38.52 -26.13
C SER A 191 60.09 -37.29 -26.69
N PHE A 192 59.93 -36.25 -25.87
CA PHE A 192 59.31 -34.95 -26.25
C PHE A 192 59.96 -34.34 -27.51
N SER A 193 61.29 -34.40 -27.64
CA SER A 193 62.04 -33.89 -28.80
C SER A 193 61.73 -34.56 -30.15
N LYS A 194 60.95 -35.67 -30.18
CA LYS A 194 60.59 -36.38 -31.43
C LYS A 194 59.16 -36.13 -31.91
N ILE A 195 58.35 -35.39 -31.16
CA ILE A 195 56.92 -35.14 -31.45
C ILE A 195 56.71 -34.57 -32.86
N GLY A 196 57.46 -33.52 -33.23
CA GLY A 196 57.29 -32.83 -34.51
C GLY A 196 57.54 -33.69 -35.75
N GLY A 197 58.55 -34.57 -35.70
CA GLY A 197 58.86 -35.50 -36.79
C GLY A 197 57.80 -36.60 -36.97
N ILE A 198 57.17 -37.04 -35.88
CA ILE A 198 56.07 -38.01 -35.93
C ILE A 198 54.83 -37.35 -36.55
N LEU A 199 54.42 -36.16 -36.07
CA LEU A 199 53.30 -35.42 -36.64
C LEU A 199 53.49 -35.09 -38.13
N ALA A 200 54.70 -34.72 -38.55
CA ALA A 200 55.02 -34.45 -39.96
C ALA A 200 54.92 -35.69 -40.87
N SER A 201 54.87 -36.91 -40.32
CA SER A 201 54.78 -38.15 -41.08
C SER A 201 53.35 -38.68 -41.30
N GLU A 202 52.36 -38.17 -40.57
CA GLU A 202 50.96 -38.64 -40.66
C GLU A 202 49.95 -37.56 -41.15
N LEU A 203 50.37 -36.30 -41.33
CA LEU A 203 49.50 -35.23 -41.81
C LEU A 203 49.41 -35.17 -43.35
N SER A 204 48.23 -34.76 -43.82
CA SER A 204 47.75 -35.06 -45.18
C SER A 204 47.97 -33.94 -46.21
N VAL A 205 47.67 -34.25 -47.47
CA VAL A 205 48.03 -33.52 -48.70
C VAL A 205 47.68 -32.02 -48.68
N ASP A 206 46.65 -31.60 -47.94
CA ASP A 206 46.21 -30.20 -47.93
C ASP A 206 47.17 -29.25 -47.16
N GLU A 207 47.91 -29.72 -46.13
CA GLU A 207 48.96 -28.90 -45.50
C GLU A 207 50.09 -28.58 -46.49
N ALA A 208 50.38 -29.48 -47.43
CA ALA A 208 51.38 -29.25 -48.47
C ALA A 208 50.93 -28.16 -49.47
N ALA A 209 49.62 -28.02 -49.72
CA ALA A 209 49.08 -26.95 -50.56
C ALA A 209 49.18 -25.57 -49.87
N LEU A 210 48.95 -25.51 -48.55
CA LEU A 210 49.15 -24.30 -47.73
C LEU A 210 50.63 -23.92 -47.67
N HIS A 211 51.52 -24.87 -47.35
CA HIS A 211 52.97 -24.60 -47.33
C HIS A 211 53.49 -24.16 -48.71
N ALA A 212 53.07 -24.79 -49.81
CA ALA A 212 53.44 -24.37 -51.15
C ALA A 212 52.95 -22.94 -51.48
N ALA A 213 51.75 -22.54 -51.03
CA ALA A 213 51.25 -21.18 -51.19
C ALA A 213 52.08 -20.16 -50.38
N VAL A 214 52.43 -20.48 -49.13
CA VAL A 214 53.26 -19.63 -48.27
C VAL A 214 54.69 -19.48 -48.83
N ILE A 215 55.27 -20.56 -49.36
CA ILE A 215 56.58 -20.51 -50.04
C ILE A 215 56.51 -19.63 -51.30
N ALA A 216 55.48 -19.79 -52.14
CA ALA A 216 55.28 -18.98 -53.33
C ALA A 216 55.11 -17.48 -53.02
N ILE A 217 54.42 -17.14 -51.91
CA ILE A 217 54.34 -15.76 -51.39
C ILE A 217 55.73 -15.25 -50.99
N ASN A 218 56.50 -16.04 -50.24
CA ASN A 218 57.85 -15.66 -49.81
C ASN A 218 58.84 -15.48 -50.97
N GLU A 219 58.69 -16.23 -52.05
CA GLU A 219 59.43 -16.04 -53.30
C GLU A 219 58.99 -14.78 -54.06
N ALA A 220 57.69 -14.48 -54.10
CA ALA A 220 57.17 -13.28 -54.78
C ALA A 220 57.64 -12.00 -54.08
N ILE A 221 57.59 -12.00 -52.73
CA ILE A 221 58.14 -10.93 -51.89
C ILE A 221 59.62 -10.69 -52.23
N GLU A 222 60.42 -11.76 -52.34
CA GLU A 222 61.85 -11.71 -52.71
C GLU A 222 62.10 -11.10 -54.09
N LYS A 223 61.25 -11.42 -55.06
CA LYS A 223 61.33 -10.90 -56.45
C LYS A 223 60.99 -9.41 -56.53
N GLY A 224 60.36 -8.83 -55.50
CA GLY A 224 60.12 -7.40 -55.37
C GLY A 224 59.03 -6.84 -56.29
N VAL A 225 58.25 -7.70 -56.95
CA VAL A 225 57.22 -7.30 -57.93
C VAL A 225 55.84 -7.33 -57.27
N ALA A 226 55.30 -6.15 -56.95
CA ALA A 226 54.01 -6.00 -56.28
C ALA A 226 52.86 -6.78 -56.95
N GLU A 227 52.77 -6.77 -58.29
CA GLU A 227 51.78 -7.53 -59.06
C GLU A 227 51.88 -9.07 -58.85
N GLN A 228 53.08 -9.60 -58.65
CA GLN A 228 53.29 -11.03 -58.39
C GLN A 228 53.00 -11.35 -56.92
N THR A 229 53.39 -10.47 -56.01
CA THR A 229 53.10 -10.61 -54.58
C THR A 229 51.60 -10.59 -54.33
N ILE A 230 50.84 -9.61 -54.85
CA ILE A 230 49.37 -9.60 -54.68
C ILE A 230 48.69 -10.83 -55.31
N ALA A 231 49.17 -11.32 -56.46
CA ALA A 231 48.64 -12.54 -57.09
C ALA A 231 48.89 -13.80 -56.23
N THR A 232 50.01 -13.88 -55.52
CA THR A 232 50.29 -14.99 -54.58
C THR A 232 49.56 -14.83 -53.25
N LEU A 233 49.40 -13.60 -52.73
CA LEU A 233 48.62 -13.34 -51.51
C LEU A 233 47.13 -13.66 -51.67
N ARG A 234 46.58 -13.49 -52.89
CA ARG A 234 45.19 -13.86 -53.23
C ARG A 234 45.01 -15.35 -53.57
N ASN A 235 46.04 -16.19 -53.40
CA ASN A 235 45.92 -17.64 -53.59
C ASN A 235 44.96 -18.24 -52.53
N PRO A 236 43.84 -18.89 -52.93
CA PRO A 236 42.90 -19.48 -51.97
C PRO A 236 43.55 -20.46 -50.98
N ASN A 237 44.61 -21.15 -51.41
CA ASN A 237 45.34 -22.11 -50.58
C ASN A 237 46.20 -21.45 -49.50
N ALA A 238 46.47 -20.13 -49.59
CA ALA A 238 47.19 -19.39 -48.55
C ALA A 238 46.31 -19.05 -47.32
N MET A 239 44.98 -19.18 -47.45
CA MET A 239 44.00 -18.88 -46.39
C MET A 239 44.16 -17.47 -45.79
N LEU A 240 44.52 -16.50 -46.62
CA LEU A 240 44.66 -15.09 -46.20
C LEU A 240 43.34 -14.34 -46.35
N LEU A 241 43.07 -13.45 -45.41
CA LEU A 241 41.86 -12.62 -45.32
C LEU A 241 42.20 -11.13 -45.51
N ASN A 242 41.21 -10.36 -45.95
CA ASN A 242 41.29 -8.89 -46.11
C ASN A 242 42.44 -8.43 -47.04
N VAL A 243 42.76 -9.21 -48.08
CA VAL A 243 43.79 -8.85 -49.07
C VAL A 243 43.20 -7.91 -50.12
N ASP A 244 43.55 -6.62 -50.05
CA ASP A 244 43.13 -5.59 -51.00
C ASP A 244 44.10 -5.51 -52.20
N GLU A 245 43.55 -5.38 -53.40
CA GLU A 245 44.29 -5.28 -54.66
C GLU A 245 44.89 -3.88 -54.87
N GLU A 246 44.28 -2.84 -54.28
CA GLU A 246 44.79 -1.46 -54.36
C GLU A 246 46.05 -1.26 -53.50
N LEU A 247 46.30 -2.12 -52.51
CA LEU A 247 47.43 -2.03 -51.56
C LEU A 247 48.62 -2.93 -51.90
N ALA A 248 48.67 -3.47 -53.12
CA ALA A 248 49.70 -4.42 -53.58
C ALA A 248 51.15 -3.94 -53.35
N GLN A 249 51.41 -2.64 -53.49
CA GLN A 249 52.75 -2.07 -53.30
C GLN A 249 53.12 -1.93 -51.82
N ASP A 250 52.17 -1.54 -50.96
CA ASP A 250 52.41 -1.41 -49.52
C ASP A 250 52.59 -2.78 -48.85
N TYR A 251 51.79 -3.77 -49.27
CA TYR A 251 51.98 -5.17 -48.93
C TYR A 251 53.38 -5.66 -49.31
N GLN A 252 53.82 -5.42 -50.56
CA GLN A 252 55.16 -5.78 -51.02
C GLN A 252 56.26 -5.13 -50.19
N ASN A 253 56.11 -3.86 -49.79
CA ASN A 253 57.13 -3.13 -49.04
C ASN A 253 57.28 -3.66 -47.61
N GLU A 254 56.19 -3.71 -46.83
CA GLU A 254 56.23 -4.17 -45.43
C GLU A 254 56.56 -5.66 -45.34
N LEU A 255 56.03 -6.52 -46.23
CA LEU A 255 56.34 -7.95 -46.19
C LEU A 255 57.81 -8.22 -46.55
N PHE A 256 58.42 -7.44 -47.46
CA PHE A 256 59.85 -7.53 -47.75
C PHE A 256 60.70 -7.11 -46.55
N GLU A 257 60.34 -6.03 -45.86
CA GLU A 257 61.02 -5.65 -44.62
C GLU A 257 60.81 -6.66 -43.50
N ALA A 258 59.60 -7.20 -43.33
CA ALA A 258 59.30 -8.23 -42.33
C ALA A 258 60.12 -9.50 -42.57
N LYS A 259 60.26 -9.93 -43.83
CA LYS A 259 61.12 -11.05 -44.21
C LYS A 259 62.59 -10.74 -43.91
N ARG A 260 63.10 -9.57 -44.33
CA ARG A 260 64.46 -9.11 -44.01
C ARG A 260 64.76 -9.06 -42.51
N ARG A 261 63.79 -8.62 -41.69
CA ARG A 261 63.87 -8.65 -40.22
C ARG A 261 63.98 -10.10 -39.71
N LYS A 262 63.17 -11.01 -40.23
CA LYS A 262 63.18 -12.44 -39.83
C LYS A 262 64.48 -13.14 -40.23
N GLU A 263 64.93 -13.01 -41.49
CA GLU A 263 66.23 -13.49 -41.99
C GLU A 263 67.39 -13.01 -41.10
N SER A 264 67.40 -11.72 -40.74
CA SER A 264 68.45 -11.15 -39.88
C SER A 264 68.43 -11.75 -38.47
N ASN A 265 67.25 -12.01 -37.91
CA ASN A 265 67.11 -12.60 -36.58
C ASN A 265 67.50 -14.09 -36.58
N ALA A 266 67.12 -14.86 -37.60
CA ALA A 266 67.53 -16.26 -37.76
C ALA A 266 69.06 -16.38 -37.87
N ARG A 267 69.71 -15.48 -38.62
CA ARG A 267 71.18 -15.47 -38.78
C ARG A 267 71.94 -15.09 -37.50
N LEU A 268 71.35 -14.24 -36.65
CA LEU A 268 71.89 -13.96 -35.32
C LEU A 268 71.76 -15.16 -34.36
N LYS A 269 70.68 -15.94 -34.49
CA LYS A 269 70.41 -17.15 -33.70
C LYS A 269 71.31 -18.33 -34.10
N ASN A 270 71.53 -18.53 -35.40
CA ASN A 270 72.14 -19.73 -35.97
C ASN A 270 73.64 -19.58 -36.31
N GLY A 271 74.33 -18.61 -35.70
CA GLY A 271 75.73 -18.25 -36.01
C GLY A 271 76.79 -19.34 -35.72
N THR A 272 76.42 -20.46 -35.09
CA THR A 272 77.27 -21.62 -34.78
C THR A 272 76.87 -22.91 -35.52
N ILE A 273 75.89 -22.86 -36.43
CA ILE A 273 75.27 -24.04 -37.07
C ILE A 273 75.61 -24.08 -38.58
N SER A 274 75.85 -25.29 -39.11
CA SER A 274 76.12 -25.53 -40.54
C SER A 274 74.99 -25.02 -41.42
N GLU A 275 75.28 -24.57 -42.65
CA GLU A 275 74.24 -24.19 -43.60
C GLU A 275 73.34 -25.37 -43.99
N GLU A 276 73.86 -26.59 -43.88
CA GLU A 276 73.16 -27.86 -44.14
C GLU A 276 72.21 -28.29 -43.01
N GLU A 277 72.28 -27.62 -41.84
CA GLU A 277 71.52 -27.94 -40.62
C GLU A 277 70.47 -26.87 -40.27
N ARG A 278 70.32 -25.81 -41.07
CA ARG A 278 69.36 -24.73 -40.83
C ARG A 278 67.96 -25.11 -41.31
N ASP A 279 66.95 -24.86 -40.48
CA ASP A 279 65.56 -25.01 -40.87
C ASP A 279 65.14 -23.83 -41.77
N VAL A 280 64.71 -24.14 -42.99
CA VAL A 280 64.23 -23.18 -43.99
C VAL A 280 63.02 -22.39 -43.48
N TYR A 281 62.20 -22.97 -42.58
CA TYR A 281 61.06 -22.29 -41.99
C TYR A 281 61.44 -21.17 -40.98
N GLU A 282 62.71 -21.06 -40.57
CA GLU A 282 63.19 -19.93 -39.75
C GLU A 282 63.47 -18.67 -40.56
N GLU A 283 63.87 -18.76 -41.83
CA GLU A 283 64.12 -17.58 -42.70
C GLU A 283 62.86 -17.13 -43.47
N LEU A 284 61.88 -18.02 -43.71
CA LEU A 284 60.62 -17.70 -44.41
C LEU A 284 59.54 -17.14 -43.45
N LEU A 285 58.73 -16.19 -43.92
CA LEU A 285 57.52 -15.75 -43.21
C LEU A 285 56.45 -16.85 -43.22
N THR A 286 55.84 -17.11 -42.07
CA THR A 286 54.67 -18.00 -41.92
C THR A 286 53.37 -17.32 -42.37
N GLN A 287 52.31 -18.11 -42.60
CA GLN A 287 50.97 -17.58 -42.92
C GLN A 287 50.48 -16.57 -41.87
N ALA A 288 50.70 -16.84 -40.58
CA ALA A 288 50.30 -15.95 -39.50
C ALA A 288 51.08 -14.62 -39.49
N GLU A 289 52.40 -14.66 -39.75
CA GLU A 289 53.21 -13.43 -39.91
C GLU A 289 52.78 -12.63 -41.14
N ILE A 290 52.47 -13.29 -42.26
CA ILE A 290 51.97 -12.63 -43.48
C ILE A 290 50.61 -11.96 -43.20
N GLN A 291 49.66 -12.67 -42.59
CA GLN A 291 48.35 -12.12 -42.22
C GLN A 291 48.48 -10.97 -41.20
N GLY A 292 49.40 -11.07 -40.24
CA GLY A 292 49.66 -10.01 -39.26
C GLY A 292 50.14 -8.71 -39.92
N ASN A 293 51.04 -8.81 -40.90
CA ASN A 293 51.51 -7.64 -41.66
C ASN A 293 50.43 -7.08 -42.59
N ILE A 294 49.62 -7.90 -43.26
CA ILE A 294 48.44 -7.43 -44.04
C ILE A 294 47.48 -6.65 -43.14
N ASN A 295 47.12 -7.21 -41.99
CA ASN A 295 46.24 -6.55 -41.01
C ASN A 295 46.83 -5.23 -40.51
N LYS A 296 48.15 -5.16 -40.25
CA LYS A 296 48.87 -3.94 -39.87
C LYS A 296 48.73 -2.84 -40.93
N ILE A 297 48.95 -3.18 -42.20
CA ILE A 297 48.92 -2.22 -43.32
C ILE A 297 47.49 -1.72 -43.56
N ASN A 298 46.53 -2.64 -43.60
CA ASN A 298 45.10 -2.31 -43.74
C ASN A 298 44.64 -1.34 -42.64
N LYS A 299 45.09 -1.56 -41.39
CA LYS A 299 44.80 -0.69 -40.26
C LYS A 299 45.41 0.71 -40.42
N LEU A 300 46.68 0.80 -40.81
CA LEU A 300 47.34 2.09 -41.07
C LEU A 300 46.65 2.88 -42.19
N ILE A 301 46.34 2.22 -43.30
CA ILE A 301 45.65 2.84 -44.44
C ILE A 301 44.21 3.23 -44.07
N ALA A 302 43.49 2.43 -43.27
CA ALA A 302 42.16 2.80 -42.79
C ALA A 302 42.22 4.05 -41.88
N VAL A 303 43.23 4.15 -41.01
CA VAL A 303 43.43 5.31 -40.11
C VAL A 303 43.81 6.59 -40.86
N ASP A 304 44.64 6.55 -41.92
CA ASP A 304 44.86 7.76 -42.75
C ASP A 304 43.63 8.10 -43.60
N ASN A 305 42.89 7.11 -44.11
CA ASN A 305 41.60 7.36 -44.78
C ASN A 305 40.61 8.07 -43.84
N ILE A 306 40.52 7.67 -42.57
CA ILE A 306 39.71 8.34 -41.54
C ILE A 306 40.21 9.77 -41.29
N ASN A 307 41.51 9.96 -41.06
CA ASN A 307 42.10 11.29 -40.89
C ASN A 307 41.87 12.19 -42.11
N THR A 308 41.90 11.64 -43.32
CA THR A 308 41.59 12.34 -44.58
C THR A 308 40.11 12.65 -44.71
N ALA A 309 39.20 11.76 -44.31
CA ALA A 309 37.77 12.03 -44.31
C ALA A 309 37.41 13.17 -43.33
N ILE A 310 37.96 13.14 -42.10
CA ILE A 310 37.78 14.19 -41.08
C ILE A 310 38.23 15.56 -41.62
N ARG A 311 39.43 15.63 -42.25
CA ARG A 311 39.97 16.85 -42.89
C ARG A 311 39.11 17.39 -44.05
N ASN A 312 38.29 16.55 -44.68
CA ASN A 312 37.39 16.93 -45.77
C ASN A 312 36.01 17.45 -45.29
N CYS A 313 35.76 17.46 -43.98
CA CYS A 313 34.54 18.01 -43.36
C CYS A 313 33.21 17.44 -43.90
N ASP A 314 33.20 16.16 -44.28
CA ASP A 314 32.01 15.46 -44.80
C ASP A 314 31.55 14.36 -43.83
N PRO A 315 30.47 14.59 -43.06
CA PRO A 315 29.93 13.61 -42.11
C PRO A 315 29.65 12.23 -42.70
N SER A 316 29.24 12.15 -43.97
CA SER A 316 28.90 10.88 -44.61
C SER A 316 30.16 10.08 -44.95
N LYS A 317 31.20 10.75 -45.47
CA LYS A 317 32.49 10.11 -45.75
C LYS A 317 33.20 9.71 -44.46
N THR A 318 33.17 10.56 -43.44
CA THR A 318 33.78 10.28 -42.13
C THR A 318 33.11 9.09 -41.44
N LEU A 319 31.77 9.00 -41.46
CA LEU A 319 31.08 7.80 -40.97
C LEU A 319 31.50 6.53 -41.74
N VAL A 320 31.51 6.58 -43.08
CA VAL A 320 31.89 5.43 -43.91
C VAL A 320 33.34 4.99 -43.66
N ALA A 321 34.26 5.93 -43.45
CA ALA A 321 35.65 5.62 -43.10
C ALA A 321 35.77 5.00 -41.70
N LEU A 322 35.06 5.54 -40.70
CA LEU A 322 35.04 5.03 -39.33
C LEU A 322 34.41 3.63 -39.21
N MET A 323 33.45 3.31 -40.08
CA MET A 323 32.78 1.99 -40.10
C MET A 323 33.57 0.90 -40.85
N LYS A 324 34.77 1.18 -41.37
CA LYS A 324 35.63 0.17 -42.01
C LYS A 324 36.15 -0.84 -40.97
N PRO A 325 35.89 -2.17 -41.10
CA PRO A 325 36.38 -3.16 -40.14
C PRO A 325 37.91 -3.24 -40.11
N GLU A 326 38.59 -2.82 -41.18
CA GLU A 326 40.05 -2.73 -41.25
C GLU A 326 40.63 -1.73 -40.23
N ALA A 327 39.86 -0.71 -39.83
CA ALA A 327 40.30 0.30 -38.87
C ALA A 327 40.43 -0.24 -37.44
N GLN A 328 39.73 -1.35 -37.12
CA GLN A 328 39.67 -1.96 -35.78
C GLN A 328 39.16 -1.03 -34.67
N LEU A 329 38.31 -0.05 -35.03
CA LEU A 329 37.74 0.92 -34.08
C LEU A 329 36.50 0.37 -33.33
N PRO A 330 36.13 0.97 -32.19
CA PRO A 330 34.89 0.67 -31.46
C PRO A 330 33.62 0.90 -32.29
N VAL A 331 32.48 0.41 -31.79
CA VAL A 331 31.18 0.46 -32.50
C VAL A 331 30.76 1.91 -32.80
N VAL A 332 30.55 2.22 -34.07
CA VAL A 332 30.17 3.55 -34.57
C VAL A 332 28.68 3.61 -34.90
N HIS A 333 27.99 4.66 -34.46
CA HIS A 333 26.54 4.80 -34.61
C HIS A 333 26.16 5.70 -35.79
N SER A 334 25.53 5.13 -36.83
CA SER A 334 25.23 5.82 -38.09
C SER A 334 24.38 7.08 -37.99
N PHE A 335 23.54 7.20 -36.95
CA PHE A 335 22.73 8.40 -36.73
C PHE A 335 23.54 9.62 -36.24
N ALA A 336 24.76 9.41 -35.73
CA ALA A 336 25.61 10.45 -35.14
C ALA A 336 26.75 10.92 -36.06
N ALA A 337 26.65 10.68 -37.37
CA ALA A 337 27.66 11.06 -38.37
C ALA A 337 28.16 12.51 -38.24
N ALA A 338 27.24 13.46 -38.00
CA ALA A 338 27.58 14.87 -37.80
C ALA A 338 28.37 15.13 -36.51
N VAL A 339 28.04 14.42 -35.41
CA VAL A 339 28.74 14.52 -34.13
C VAL A 339 30.18 14.02 -34.24
N TYR A 340 30.38 12.80 -34.77
CA TYR A 340 31.73 12.26 -34.96
C TYR A 340 32.57 13.18 -35.86
N GLN A 341 32.01 13.70 -36.96
CA GLN A 341 32.73 14.64 -37.82
C GLN A 341 33.09 15.95 -37.11
N THR A 342 32.19 16.55 -36.35
CA THR A 342 32.47 17.81 -35.65
C THR A 342 33.52 17.62 -34.55
N GLU A 343 33.33 16.63 -33.69
CA GLU A 343 34.20 16.47 -32.51
C GLU A 343 35.56 15.86 -32.86
N LEU A 344 35.65 14.91 -33.80
CA LEU A 344 36.96 14.42 -34.27
C LEU A 344 37.72 15.49 -35.05
N PHE A 345 37.05 16.42 -35.74
CA PHE A 345 37.71 17.57 -36.38
C PHE A 345 38.18 18.62 -35.37
N ASN A 346 37.43 18.83 -34.27
CA ASN A 346 37.87 19.65 -33.15
C ASN A 346 39.13 19.05 -32.50
N LEU A 347 39.14 17.75 -32.21
CA LEU A 347 40.28 17.03 -31.64
C LEU A 347 41.49 17.03 -32.59
N GLN A 348 41.27 16.79 -33.89
CA GLN A 348 42.33 16.81 -34.90
C GLN A 348 43.00 18.19 -35.01
N GLN A 349 42.25 19.30 -34.95
CA GLN A 349 42.82 20.66 -34.91
C GLN A 349 43.57 20.99 -33.62
N GLN A 350 43.23 20.34 -32.49
CA GLN A 350 43.93 20.51 -31.21
C GLN A 350 45.23 19.69 -31.15
N ASN A 351 45.32 18.59 -31.91
CA ASN A 351 46.55 17.82 -32.05
C ASN A 351 47.59 18.59 -32.90
N ALA A 352 48.80 18.77 -32.38
CA ALA A 352 49.86 19.54 -33.00
C ALA A 352 50.29 19.05 -34.40
N VAL A 353 49.98 17.80 -34.76
CA VAL A 353 50.31 17.18 -36.07
C VAL A 353 49.13 17.28 -37.07
N ASN A 354 47.94 17.74 -36.63
CA ASN A 354 46.68 17.67 -37.39
C ASN A 354 46.33 16.25 -37.87
N TYR A 355 46.71 15.25 -37.07
CA TYR A 355 46.53 13.82 -37.35
C TYR A 355 46.29 13.10 -36.03
N LEU A 356 45.25 12.27 -35.98
CA LEU A 356 44.91 11.44 -34.83
C LEU A 356 45.44 10.01 -35.04
N ALA A 357 46.23 9.52 -34.10
CA ALA A 357 46.71 8.14 -34.08
C ALA A 357 45.55 7.15 -33.89
N HIS A 358 45.79 5.86 -34.18
CA HIS A 358 44.77 4.82 -33.97
C HIS A 358 44.20 4.84 -32.55
N ASP A 359 45.05 4.93 -31.53
CA ASP A 359 44.63 4.80 -30.14
C ASP A 359 43.86 6.04 -29.67
N GLU A 360 44.25 7.23 -30.16
CA GLU A 360 43.49 8.48 -29.99
C GLU A 360 42.10 8.39 -30.64
N LEU A 361 42.03 7.88 -31.88
CA LEU A 361 40.76 7.65 -32.58
C LEU A 361 39.90 6.61 -31.85
N SER A 362 40.49 5.53 -31.33
CA SER A 362 39.78 4.48 -30.60
C SER A 362 39.11 5.04 -29.35
N ILE A 363 39.88 5.74 -28.50
CA ILE A 363 39.37 6.37 -27.27
C ILE A 363 38.31 7.43 -27.61
N ALA A 364 38.58 8.30 -28.59
CA ALA A 364 37.64 9.35 -28.98
C ALA A 364 36.33 8.79 -29.54
N VAL A 365 36.38 7.75 -30.39
CA VAL A 365 35.19 7.09 -30.93
C VAL A 365 34.40 6.36 -29.84
N GLU A 366 35.06 5.73 -28.87
CA GLU A 366 34.40 5.07 -27.74
C GLU A 366 33.64 6.09 -26.86
N MET A 367 34.34 7.15 -26.42
CA MET A 367 33.75 8.22 -25.61
C MET A 367 32.61 8.94 -26.35
N LEU A 368 32.80 9.29 -27.62
CA LEU A 368 31.75 9.92 -28.43
C LEU A 368 30.55 9.01 -28.61
N SER A 369 30.75 7.69 -28.82
CA SER A 369 29.65 6.73 -28.91
C SER A 369 28.87 6.63 -27.59
N ALA A 370 29.55 6.68 -26.44
CA ALA A 370 28.89 6.72 -25.14
C ALA A 370 28.07 8.01 -24.92
N VAL A 371 28.59 9.19 -25.28
CA VAL A 371 27.87 10.48 -25.21
C VAL A 371 26.70 10.54 -26.20
N VAL A 372 26.85 9.96 -27.38
CA VAL A 372 25.80 9.81 -28.41
C VAL A 372 24.63 8.96 -27.90
N LEU A 373 24.92 7.82 -27.28
CA LEU A 373 23.90 6.95 -26.68
C LEU A 373 23.22 7.62 -25.47
N LEU A 374 23.96 8.38 -24.66
CA LEU A 374 23.40 9.18 -23.58
C LEU A 374 22.45 10.28 -24.10
N ASN A 375 22.84 11.02 -25.15
CA ASN A 375 21.96 11.99 -25.82
C ASN A 375 20.69 11.32 -26.36
N GLN A 376 20.80 10.15 -27.00
CA GLN A 376 19.65 9.38 -27.47
C GLN A 376 18.74 8.93 -26.32
N ALA A 377 19.30 8.57 -25.16
CA ALA A 377 18.54 8.21 -23.97
C ALA A 377 17.81 9.44 -23.36
N LEU A 378 18.44 10.62 -23.37
CA LEU A 378 17.84 11.89 -22.97
C LEU A 378 16.66 12.30 -23.87
N GLU A 379 16.77 12.12 -25.19
CA GLU A 379 15.68 12.39 -26.14
C GLU A 379 14.46 11.49 -25.92
N ASN A 380 14.72 10.20 -25.68
CA ASN A 380 13.68 9.23 -25.34
C ASN A 380 13.17 9.37 -23.89
N LYS A 381 13.77 10.27 -23.09
CA LYS A 381 13.48 10.51 -21.66
C LYS A 381 13.57 9.24 -20.80
N ASP A 382 14.46 8.33 -21.18
CA ASP A 382 14.61 7.02 -20.55
C ASP A 382 15.63 7.08 -19.41
N ILE A 383 15.14 7.41 -18.21
CA ILE A 383 15.95 7.54 -16.98
C ILE A 383 16.77 6.27 -16.69
N LEU A 384 16.26 5.08 -17.02
CA LEU A 384 17.00 3.83 -16.79
C LEU A 384 18.18 3.68 -17.75
N LYS A 385 18.00 4.01 -19.04
CA LYS A 385 19.13 4.07 -19.98
C LYS A 385 20.12 5.17 -19.61
N ILE A 386 19.66 6.38 -19.26
CA ILE A 386 20.52 7.49 -18.84
C ILE A 386 21.47 7.05 -17.71
N LYS A 387 20.93 6.43 -16.64
CA LYS A 387 21.75 5.90 -15.54
C LYS A 387 22.71 4.79 -15.97
N ASN A 388 22.28 3.88 -16.86
CA ASN A 388 23.14 2.82 -17.38
C ASN A 388 24.27 3.35 -18.28
N HIS A 389 24.07 4.46 -18.99
CA HIS A 389 25.12 5.12 -19.77
C HIS A 389 26.08 5.91 -18.87
N LEU A 390 25.59 6.61 -17.85
CA LEU A 390 26.44 7.26 -16.83
C LEU A 390 27.26 6.25 -16.01
N ARG A 391 26.78 5.00 -15.87
CA ARG A 391 27.53 3.88 -15.26
C ARG A 391 28.66 3.32 -16.11
N ASN A 392 28.72 3.62 -17.40
CA ASN A 392 29.73 3.05 -18.27
C ASN A 392 31.06 3.81 -18.11
N PRO A 393 32.15 3.21 -17.58
CA PRO A 393 33.42 3.92 -17.41
C PRO A 393 33.97 4.51 -18.72
N CYS A 394 33.63 3.92 -19.88
CA CYS A 394 34.03 4.41 -21.19
C CYS A 394 33.43 5.79 -21.58
N ILE A 395 32.52 6.36 -20.77
CA ILE A 395 32.01 7.72 -20.97
C ILE A 395 32.98 8.82 -20.49
N GLY A 396 33.93 8.46 -19.63
CA GLY A 396 35.07 9.31 -19.24
C GLY A 396 34.74 10.58 -18.41
N PHE A 397 33.52 10.75 -17.92
CA PHE A 397 33.17 11.88 -17.04
C PHE A 397 33.85 11.75 -15.66
N ASN A 398 34.27 12.90 -15.12
CA ASN A 398 34.86 13.02 -13.79
C ASN A 398 33.77 13.29 -12.74
N ASN A 399 34.07 12.98 -11.49
CA ASN A 399 33.22 13.26 -10.32
C ASN A 399 31.82 12.60 -10.36
N LEU A 400 31.66 11.47 -11.06
CA LEU A 400 30.40 10.71 -11.08
C LEU A 400 30.20 9.91 -9.78
N GLU A 401 29.19 10.27 -9.00
CA GLU A 401 28.78 9.53 -7.81
C GLU A 401 27.50 8.71 -8.07
N GLU A 402 27.53 7.40 -7.78
CA GLU A 402 26.39 6.49 -8.05
C GLU A 402 25.09 6.91 -7.37
N GLU A 403 25.20 7.46 -6.16
CA GLU A 403 24.07 7.91 -5.33
C GLU A 403 23.32 9.08 -5.99
N ASN A 404 24.04 9.91 -6.76
CA ASN A 404 23.55 11.14 -7.37
C ASN A 404 22.99 10.94 -8.79
N PHE A 405 23.08 9.73 -9.35
CA PHE A 405 22.62 9.39 -10.71
C PHE A 405 21.15 9.73 -11.01
N GLN A 406 20.28 9.88 -10.00
CA GLN A 406 18.93 10.43 -10.21
C GLN A 406 18.97 11.94 -10.49
N ARG A 407 19.66 12.71 -9.64
CA ARG A 407 19.80 14.18 -9.80
C ARG A 407 20.49 14.52 -11.12
N TYR A 408 21.57 13.83 -11.49
CA TYR A 408 22.20 14.05 -12.81
C TYR A 408 21.21 13.82 -13.96
N ALA A 409 20.45 12.71 -13.93
CA ALA A 409 19.50 12.39 -14.99
C ALA A 409 18.38 13.43 -15.12
N ASP A 410 17.80 13.87 -14.00
CA ASP A 410 16.72 14.87 -13.99
C ASP A 410 17.22 16.25 -14.45
N THR A 411 18.42 16.67 -14.02
CA THR A 411 19.02 17.95 -14.44
C THR A 411 19.45 17.92 -15.91
N LEU A 412 20.04 16.81 -16.40
CA LEU A 412 20.37 16.65 -17.82
C LEU A 412 19.12 16.67 -18.72
N LEU A 413 18.01 16.10 -18.27
CA LEU A 413 16.73 16.18 -18.99
C LEU A 413 16.20 17.63 -19.05
N SER A 414 16.41 18.42 -17.98
CA SER A 414 16.09 19.86 -17.99
C SER A 414 16.97 20.61 -19.01
N ILE A 415 18.29 20.45 -18.94
CA ILE A 415 19.26 21.13 -19.83
C ILE A 415 19.02 20.74 -21.29
N LYS A 416 18.81 19.45 -21.61
CA LYS A 416 18.48 19.00 -22.97
C LYS A 416 17.16 19.62 -23.47
N SER A 417 16.18 19.82 -22.59
CA SER A 417 14.91 20.48 -22.99
C SER A 417 15.07 21.98 -23.26
N GLU A 418 15.97 22.65 -22.54
CA GLU A 418 16.31 24.06 -22.78
C GLU A 418 17.17 24.23 -24.05
N ALA A 419 18.18 23.36 -24.25
CA ALA A 419 19.02 23.33 -25.44
C ALA A 419 18.17 23.13 -26.72
N SER A 420 17.27 22.15 -26.75
CA SER A 420 16.35 21.95 -27.88
C SER A 420 15.38 23.13 -28.08
N PHE A 421 15.01 23.89 -27.03
CA PHE A 421 14.24 25.14 -27.21
C PHE A 421 15.09 26.27 -27.85
N GLN A 422 16.40 26.29 -27.58
CA GLN A 422 17.38 27.19 -28.21
C GLN A 422 17.82 26.69 -29.61
N GLY A 423 17.33 25.54 -30.08
CA GLY A 423 17.69 24.94 -31.38
C GLY A 423 18.98 24.11 -31.37
N GLN A 424 19.48 23.73 -30.19
CA GLN A 424 20.63 22.84 -30.02
C GLN A 424 20.16 21.44 -29.61
N ASP A 425 20.02 20.55 -30.59
CA ASP A 425 19.56 19.16 -30.37
C ASP A 425 20.68 18.19 -29.94
N TYR A 426 21.86 18.65 -29.54
CA TYR A 426 22.94 17.80 -29.01
C TYR A 426 23.64 18.49 -27.85
N LEU A 427 23.81 17.79 -26.72
CA LEU A 427 24.67 18.21 -25.62
C LEU A 427 26.07 17.63 -25.84
N SER A 428 27.09 18.49 -25.84
CA SER A 428 28.48 18.05 -25.92
C SER A 428 28.93 17.37 -24.63
N TRP A 429 30.09 16.69 -24.68
CA TRP A 429 30.72 16.13 -23.48
C TRP A 429 30.92 17.21 -22.39
N ASN A 430 31.31 18.43 -22.79
CA ASN A 430 31.51 19.54 -21.86
C ASN A 430 30.21 19.98 -21.17
N ASP A 431 29.09 20.04 -21.89
CA ASP A 431 27.80 20.44 -21.32
C ASP A 431 27.32 19.44 -20.25
N ILE A 432 27.58 18.15 -20.50
CA ILE A 432 27.21 17.06 -19.59
C ILE A 432 28.15 17.02 -18.37
N GLN A 433 29.46 17.20 -18.56
CA GLN A 433 30.42 17.35 -17.46
C GLN A 433 30.09 18.57 -16.58
N ASN A 434 29.83 19.73 -17.19
CA ASN A 434 29.40 20.95 -16.47
C ASN A 434 28.11 20.70 -15.68
N CYS A 435 27.17 19.90 -16.18
CA CYS A 435 25.97 19.51 -15.44
C CYS A 435 26.29 18.62 -14.23
N ILE A 436 27.20 17.64 -14.37
CA ILE A 436 27.62 16.75 -13.28
C ILE A 436 28.29 17.58 -12.17
N ASP A 437 29.25 18.43 -12.52
CA ASP A 437 29.96 19.28 -11.56
C ASP A 437 29.04 20.33 -10.91
N MET A 438 28.09 20.90 -11.67
CA MET A 438 27.05 21.79 -11.10
C MET A 438 26.17 21.07 -10.07
N VAL A 439 25.71 19.85 -10.37
CA VAL A 439 24.88 19.07 -9.44
C VAL A 439 25.69 18.64 -8.21
N ASN A 440 26.96 18.27 -8.37
CA ASN A 440 27.85 17.96 -7.25
C ASN A 440 28.07 19.18 -6.35
N MET A 441 28.32 20.36 -6.93
CA MET A 441 28.43 21.61 -6.16
C MET A 441 27.14 21.95 -5.40
N GLN A 442 25.97 21.72 -5.99
CA GLN A 442 24.68 21.91 -5.31
C GLN A 442 24.51 20.93 -4.14
N ILE A 443 24.87 19.66 -4.33
CA ILE A 443 24.79 18.62 -3.29
C ILE A 443 25.79 18.90 -2.16
N GLN A 444 26.99 19.38 -2.48
CA GLN A 444 27.97 19.82 -1.49
C GLN A 444 27.44 21.03 -0.68
N GLU A 445 26.85 22.04 -1.33
CA GLU A 445 26.21 23.16 -0.61
C GLU A 445 25.05 22.70 0.31
N GLU A 446 24.28 21.70 -0.12
CA GLU A 446 23.21 21.10 0.71
C GLU A 446 23.79 20.34 1.91
N ASN A 447 24.83 19.53 1.71
CA ASN A 447 25.50 18.75 2.75
C ASN A 447 26.19 19.64 3.79
N GLU A 448 26.95 20.65 3.35
CA GLU A 448 27.59 21.61 4.24
C GLU A 448 26.55 22.41 5.05
N ARG A 449 25.41 22.77 4.43
CA ARG A 449 24.28 23.41 5.13
C ARG A 449 23.67 22.48 6.18
N ILE A 450 23.53 21.19 5.91
CA ILE A 450 23.06 20.20 6.91
C ILE A 450 24.02 20.14 8.10
N ILE A 451 25.34 20.12 7.86
CA ILE A 451 26.36 20.18 8.92
C ILE A 451 26.22 21.47 9.75
N ALA A 452 26.05 22.62 9.10
CA ALA A 452 25.85 23.90 9.80
C ALA A 452 24.57 23.91 10.66
N ILE A 453 23.46 23.34 10.17
CA ILE A 453 22.23 23.15 10.95
C ILE A 453 22.47 22.23 12.16
N GLY A 454 23.29 21.19 12.01
CA GLY A 454 23.76 20.33 13.10
C GLY A 454 24.50 21.13 14.18
N HIS A 455 25.51 21.91 13.79
CA HIS A 455 26.28 22.75 14.71
C HIS A 455 25.40 23.79 15.43
N ILE A 456 24.43 24.40 14.74
CA ILE A 456 23.45 25.31 15.36
C ILE A 456 22.62 24.58 16.42
N ASN A 457 22.13 23.37 16.13
CA ASN A 457 21.36 22.58 17.09
C ASN A 457 22.18 22.15 18.30
N GLU A 458 23.46 21.81 18.13
CA GLU A 458 24.36 21.49 19.23
C GLU A 458 24.63 22.71 20.11
N ALA A 459 24.88 23.89 19.51
CA ALA A 459 25.10 25.13 20.25
C ALA A 459 23.86 25.52 21.09
N ILE A 460 22.65 25.33 20.55
CA ILE A 460 21.38 25.52 21.26
C ILE A 460 21.30 24.61 22.49
N ASP A 461 21.67 23.34 22.37
CA ASP A 461 21.64 22.36 23.48
C ASP A 461 22.72 22.64 24.53
N GLN A 462 23.89 23.16 24.13
CA GLN A 462 24.94 23.61 25.04
C GLN A 462 24.55 24.84 25.88
N GLY A 463 23.42 25.51 25.56
CA GLY A 463 22.86 26.58 26.39
C GLY A 463 23.60 27.91 26.37
N ASN A 464 24.64 28.07 25.54
CA ASN A 464 25.51 29.25 25.53
C ASN A 464 25.14 30.22 24.38
N PRO A 465 24.63 31.43 24.68
CA PRO A 465 24.30 32.45 23.68
C PRO A 465 25.41 32.81 22.70
N GLU A 466 26.68 32.82 23.13
CA GLU A 466 27.81 33.22 22.30
C GLU A 466 28.11 32.16 21.24
N LYS A 467 28.10 30.88 21.63
CA LYS A 467 28.23 29.75 20.69
C LYS A 467 27.05 29.65 19.73
N THR A 468 25.84 29.90 20.22
CA THR A 468 24.65 29.90 19.36
C THR A 468 24.71 31.05 18.36
N LEU A 469 25.18 32.24 18.75
CA LEU A 469 25.44 33.31 17.79
C LEU A 469 26.52 32.92 16.77
N GLU A 470 27.65 32.36 17.22
CA GLU A 470 28.74 31.90 16.34
C GLU A 470 28.24 30.90 15.29
N ALA A 471 27.45 29.90 15.71
CA ALA A 471 26.84 28.91 14.83
C ALA A 471 25.80 29.52 13.87
N LEU A 472 24.97 30.47 14.32
CA LEU A 472 24.00 31.17 13.47
C LEU A 472 24.66 32.12 12.45
N LEU A 473 25.88 32.59 12.71
CA LEU A 473 26.67 33.43 11.81
C LEU A 473 27.50 32.63 10.78
N LEU A 474 27.47 31.29 10.80
CA LEU A 474 28.16 30.46 9.82
C LEU A 474 27.61 30.75 8.40
N PRO A 475 28.44 31.24 7.44
CA PRO A 475 27.98 31.62 6.10
C PRO A 475 27.28 30.48 5.37
N THR A 476 27.73 29.24 5.61
CA THR A 476 27.19 27.98 5.11
C THR A 476 25.70 27.77 5.40
N ALA A 477 25.19 28.25 6.53
CA ALA A 477 23.76 28.17 6.85
C ALA A 477 22.90 29.07 5.92
N LYS A 478 23.49 30.15 5.38
CA LYS A 478 22.84 31.20 4.57
C LYS A 478 21.63 31.86 5.25
N LEU A 479 21.68 31.97 6.59
CA LEU A 479 20.66 32.62 7.43
C LEU A 479 20.65 34.15 7.28
N GLN A 480 19.50 34.77 7.54
CA GLN A 480 19.21 36.19 7.32
C GLN A 480 18.82 36.90 8.63
N ASP A 481 19.09 38.21 8.70
CA ASP A 481 18.81 39.12 9.82
C ASP A 481 19.42 38.72 11.18
N VAL A 482 20.49 37.92 11.23
CA VAL A 482 21.19 37.56 12.47
C VAL A 482 21.94 38.78 13.03
N SER A 483 21.48 39.31 14.18
CA SER A 483 22.05 40.46 14.88
C SER A 483 22.84 40.03 16.12
N PRO A 484 24.15 40.35 16.23
CA PRO A 484 24.98 39.99 17.40
C PRO A 484 24.41 40.43 18.75
N VAL A 485 23.73 41.58 18.80
CA VAL A 485 23.12 42.14 20.03
C VAL A 485 22.01 41.23 20.59
N ASN A 486 21.41 40.39 19.73
CA ASN A 486 20.23 39.58 20.06
C ASN A 486 20.59 38.14 20.50
N ALA A 487 21.89 37.79 20.61
CA ALA A 487 22.39 36.44 20.86
C ALA A 487 21.64 35.66 21.96
N ARG A 488 21.42 36.29 23.12
CA ARG A 488 20.70 35.66 24.25
C ARG A 488 19.24 35.38 23.92
N HIS A 489 18.58 36.30 23.21
CA HIS A 489 17.18 36.13 22.82
C HIS A 489 17.02 35.07 21.73
N TYR A 490 17.98 34.94 20.80
CA TYR A 490 18.03 33.80 19.87
C TYR A 490 18.18 32.48 20.62
N GLN A 491 19.11 32.38 21.57
CA GLN A 491 19.27 31.18 22.40
C GLN A 491 17.97 30.81 23.14
N ASP A 492 17.38 31.77 23.86
CA ASP A 492 16.17 31.54 24.66
C ASP A 492 14.98 31.09 23.79
N ILE A 493 14.83 31.64 22.59
CA ILE A 493 13.73 31.31 21.66
C ILE A 493 13.97 30.01 20.91
N LEU A 494 15.17 29.77 20.40
CA LEU A 494 15.48 28.54 19.66
C LEU A 494 15.48 27.33 20.59
N HIS A 495 16.03 27.46 21.80
CA HIS A 495 15.92 26.43 22.84
C HIS A 495 14.46 26.17 23.23
N HIS A 496 13.63 27.22 23.40
CA HIS A 496 12.20 27.03 23.64
C HIS A 496 11.50 26.34 22.45
N ALA A 497 11.79 26.73 21.20
CA ALA A 497 11.18 26.15 20.01
C ALA A 497 11.51 24.65 19.92
N LYS A 498 12.78 24.27 20.13
CA LYS A 498 13.22 22.88 20.19
C LYS A 498 12.53 22.12 21.32
N ALA A 499 12.54 22.66 22.54
CA ALA A 499 11.89 22.06 23.71
C ALA A 499 10.34 21.98 23.63
N GLN A 500 9.71 22.76 22.75
CA GLN A 500 8.30 22.58 22.38
C GLN A 500 8.15 21.45 21.35
N LYS A 501 8.97 21.46 20.30
CA LYS A 501 8.96 20.44 19.24
C LYS A 501 9.17 19.03 19.79
N CYS A 502 10.09 18.82 20.73
CA CYS A 502 10.31 17.53 21.40
C CYS A 502 9.08 17.04 22.19
N LYS A 503 8.26 17.95 22.73
CA LYS A 503 7.00 17.59 23.44
C LYS A 503 5.88 17.22 22.48
N GLU A 504 5.87 17.81 21.29
CA GLU A 504 4.91 17.52 20.22
C GLU A 504 5.25 16.22 19.48
N SER A 505 6.54 15.88 19.35
CA SER A 505 7.04 14.64 18.73
C SER A 505 7.13 13.43 19.67
N GLN A 506 7.26 13.64 20.98
CA GLN A 506 7.65 12.63 21.97
C GLN A 506 9.07 12.06 21.77
N ASP A 507 9.95 12.82 21.14
CA ASP A 507 11.33 12.44 20.84
C ASP A 507 12.29 13.56 21.27
N GLU A 508 13.26 13.22 22.13
CA GLU A 508 14.25 14.15 22.70
C GLU A 508 15.38 14.48 21.71
N SER A 509 15.56 13.69 20.64
CA SER A 509 16.62 13.87 19.64
C SER A 509 16.27 14.85 18.51
N VAL A 510 15.07 15.43 18.54
CA VAL A 510 14.55 16.23 17.42
C VAL A 510 15.30 17.55 17.23
N LEU A 511 15.84 17.72 16.02
CA LEU A 511 16.50 18.95 15.57
C LEU A 511 15.50 19.99 15.05
N LEU A 512 15.88 21.25 15.11
CA LEU A 512 15.28 22.33 14.32
C LEU A 512 15.89 22.36 12.91
N TRP A 513 15.06 22.44 11.89
CA TRP A 513 15.45 22.61 10.48
C TRP A 513 15.65 24.09 10.14
N LEU A 514 16.22 24.37 8.96
CA LEU A 514 16.59 25.73 8.52
C LEU A 514 15.43 26.72 8.64
N ASP A 515 14.24 26.37 8.16
CA ASP A 515 13.07 27.25 8.19
C ASP A 515 12.58 27.54 9.61
N GLU A 516 12.74 26.59 10.54
CA GLU A 516 12.39 26.74 11.95
C GLU A 516 13.40 27.63 12.68
N ILE A 517 14.69 27.49 12.36
CA ILE A 517 15.78 28.35 12.86
C ILE A 517 15.62 29.78 12.34
N GLN A 518 15.42 29.94 11.03
CA GLN A 518 15.20 31.25 10.39
C GLN A 518 13.94 31.93 10.93
N LYS A 519 12.85 31.18 11.10
CA LYS A 519 11.65 31.68 11.78
C LYS A 519 11.95 32.10 13.22
N GLY A 520 12.73 31.31 13.98
CA GLY A 520 13.16 31.67 15.33
C GLY A 520 13.94 32.98 15.40
N ILE A 521 14.87 33.22 14.46
CA ILE A 521 15.58 34.50 14.30
C ILE A 521 14.59 35.64 13.99
N SER A 522 13.69 35.45 13.03
CA SER A 522 12.71 36.46 12.63
C SER A 522 11.72 36.79 13.75
N ASP A 523 11.22 35.77 14.47
CA ASP A 523 10.35 35.93 15.64
C ASP A 523 11.08 36.66 16.78
N ALA A 524 12.35 36.32 17.07
CA ALA A 524 13.17 37.01 18.06
C ALA A 524 13.42 38.49 17.70
N ASN A 525 13.77 38.76 16.43
CA ASN A 525 13.97 40.11 15.93
C ASN A 525 12.68 40.93 16.01
N ASN A 526 11.52 40.32 15.70
CA ASN A 526 10.23 41.00 15.76
C ASN A 526 9.77 41.22 17.20
N ASN A 527 10.01 40.29 18.13
CA ASN A 527 9.77 40.50 19.56
C ASN A 527 10.51 41.74 20.09
N ILE A 528 11.79 41.89 19.74
CA ILE A 528 12.61 43.02 20.19
C ILE A 528 12.13 44.33 19.55
N LYS A 529 11.73 44.32 18.26
CA LYS A 529 11.12 45.48 17.60
C LYS A 529 9.80 45.89 18.27
N GLU A 530 8.91 44.94 18.54
CA GLU A 530 7.64 45.15 19.26
C GLU A 530 7.89 45.70 20.68
N ALA A 531 8.82 45.11 21.42
CA ALA A 531 9.18 45.53 22.76
C ALA A 531 9.80 46.93 22.81
N ALA A 532 10.65 47.29 21.85
CA ALA A 532 11.19 48.65 21.70
C ALA A 532 10.07 49.67 21.41
N ILE A 533 9.16 49.35 20.48
CA ILE A 533 8.01 50.19 20.13
C ILE A 533 7.11 50.42 21.35
N LEU A 534 6.83 49.37 22.13
CA LEU A 534 6.05 49.44 23.37
C LEU A 534 6.80 50.21 24.48
N ALA A 535 8.10 49.99 24.65
CA ALA A 535 8.92 50.68 25.66
C ALA A 535 8.99 52.19 25.40
N VAL A 536 9.19 52.59 24.14
CA VAL A 536 9.07 54.00 23.70
C VAL A 536 7.66 54.53 23.99
N GLY A 537 6.60 53.76 23.70
CA GLY A 537 5.22 54.14 24.00
C GLY A 537 4.95 54.36 25.49
N ILE A 538 5.42 53.44 26.35
CA ILE A 538 5.34 53.52 27.82
C ILE A 538 6.11 54.75 28.32
N SER A 539 7.31 55.00 27.77
CA SER A 539 8.11 56.16 28.15
C SER A 539 7.46 57.47 27.73
N MET A 540 6.89 57.56 26.53
CA MET A 540 6.21 58.77 26.05
C MET A 540 4.95 59.05 26.88
N ILE A 541 4.10 58.06 27.15
CA ILE A 541 2.89 58.26 27.99
C ILE A 541 3.27 58.64 29.42
N ASN A 542 4.25 57.96 30.05
CA ASN A 542 4.64 58.34 31.42
C ASN A 542 5.22 59.75 31.49
N LYS A 543 6.06 60.18 30.53
CA LYS A 543 6.59 61.54 30.43
C LYS A 543 5.46 62.58 30.18
N SER A 544 4.47 62.27 29.33
CA SER A 544 3.30 63.14 29.13
C SER A 544 2.42 63.27 30.38
N LEU A 545 2.20 62.19 31.12
CA LEU A 545 1.49 62.21 32.42
C LEU A 545 2.28 62.98 33.51
N GLU A 546 3.62 62.97 33.45
CA GLU A 546 4.49 63.81 34.30
C GLU A 546 4.32 65.31 33.99
N ASN A 547 4.27 65.65 32.70
CA ASN A 547 4.15 67.04 32.22
C ASN A 547 2.70 67.58 32.22
N GLY A 548 1.71 66.75 32.53
CA GLY A 548 0.29 67.10 32.47
C GLY A 548 -0.28 67.28 31.05
N ASP A 549 0.40 66.77 30.02
CA ASP A 549 0.00 66.91 28.62
C ASP A 549 -0.89 65.74 28.16
N SER A 550 -2.13 66.06 27.80
CA SER A 550 -3.13 65.10 27.33
C SER A 550 -3.12 64.87 25.81
N GLN A 551 -2.53 65.78 25.03
CA GLN A 551 -2.63 65.77 23.56
C GLN A 551 -1.98 64.53 22.89
N PRO A 552 -0.72 64.15 23.20
CA PRO A 552 -0.05 63.07 22.48
C PRO A 552 -0.54 61.68 22.90
N ILE A 553 -1.12 61.53 24.10
CA ILE A 553 -1.44 60.22 24.70
C ILE A 553 -2.38 59.40 23.83
N LEU A 554 -3.42 60.02 23.24
CA LEU A 554 -4.35 59.29 22.37
C LEU A 554 -3.65 58.78 21.09
N MET A 555 -2.77 59.59 20.49
CA MET A 555 -1.98 59.18 19.33
C MET A 555 -0.97 58.07 19.68
N ILE A 556 -0.35 58.11 20.85
CA ILE A 556 0.60 57.08 21.31
C ILE A 556 -0.14 55.76 21.58
N LEU A 557 -1.32 55.78 22.21
CA LEU A 557 -2.13 54.59 22.46
C LEU A 557 -2.55 53.90 21.14
N GLN A 558 -2.86 54.66 20.10
CA GLN A 558 -3.11 54.10 18.76
C GLN A 558 -1.82 53.56 18.11
N SER A 559 -0.77 54.37 18.03
CA SER A 559 0.40 54.11 17.18
C SER A 559 1.49 53.21 17.80
N LYS A 560 1.56 53.11 19.12
CA LYS A 560 2.56 52.29 19.84
C LYS A 560 1.96 51.08 20.54
N PHE A 561 0.72 51.17 21.03
CA PHE A 561 0.04 50.07 21.72
C PHE A 561 -1.01 49.34 20.85
N GLY A 562 -1.31 49.84 19.64
CA GLY A 562 -2.29 49.24 18.73
C GLY A 562 -3.74 49.31 19.22
N LEU A 563 -4.03 50.15 20.22
CA LEU A 563 -5.33 50.16 20.90
C LEU A 563 -6.38 50.92 20.10
N ARG A 564 -7.58 50.33 19.99
CA ARG A 564 -8.78 50.99 19.45
C ARG A 564 -9.38 51.95 20.47
N VAL A 565 -8.70 53.08 20.67
CA VAL A 565 -9.14 54.17 21.54
C VAL A 565 -10.12 55.10 20.83
N ILE A 566 -11.06 55.63 21.60
CA ILE A 566 -12.20 56.44 21.15
C ILE A 566 -11.89 57.92 21.41
N PRO A 567 -11.91 58.83 20.40
CA PRO A 567 -11.61 60.25 20.57
C PRO A 567 -12.42 60.94 21.69
N GLU A 568 -13.70 60.60 21.80
CA GLU A 568 -14.64 61.11 22.79
C GLU A 568 -14.25 60.72 24.23
N CYS A 569 -13.38 59.70 24.39
CA CYS A 569 -12.89 59.24 25.69
C CYS A 569 -11.53 59.87 26.09
N ALA A 570 -10.93 60.74 25.26
CA ALA A 570 -9.56 61.26 25.45
C ALA A 570 -9.29 61.79 26.87
N GLU A 571 -10.14 62.69 27.39
CA GLU A 571 -10.00 63.25 28.74
C GLU A 571 -10.17 62.20 29.85
N THR A 572 -11.02 61.18 29.62
CA THR A 572 -11.24 60.10 30.58
C THR A 572 -10.09 59.11 30.61
N TYR A 573 -9.47 58.80 29.46
CA TYR A 573 -8.20 58.06 29.44
C TYR A 573 -7.12 58.83 30.19
N PHE A 574 -6.93 60.12 29.88
CA PHE A 574 -5.92 60.97 30.53
C PHE A 574 -6.11 61.04 32.05
N ARG A 575 -7.33 61.33 32.51
CA ARG A 575 -7.66 61.39 33.95
C ARG A 575 -7.37 60.06 34.65
N ASN A 576 -7.90 58.96 34.14
CA ASN A 576 -7.79 57.66 34.81
C ASN A 576 -6.34 57.12 34.78
N LEU A 577 -5.56 57.41 33.73
CA LEU A 577 -4.12 57.12 33.68
C LEU A 577 -3.33 58.01 34.66
N SER A 578 -3.69 59.30 34.79
CA SER A 578 -3.04 60.21 35.74
C SER A 578 -3.29 59.78 37.19
N GLU A 579 -4.53 59.41 37.51
CA GLU A 579 -4.93 58.88 38.81
C GLU A 579 -4.18 57.58 39.15
N ALA A 580 -4.13 56.62 38.22
CA ALA A 580 -3.40 55.37 38.42
C ALA A 580 -1.88 55.58 38.59
N LYS A 581 -1.28 56.54 37.88
CA LYS A 581 0.14 56.91 38.06
C LYS A 581 0.37 57.52 39.44
N ASN A 582 -0.47 58.46 39.87
CA ASN A 582 -0.35 59.12 41.17
C ASN A 582 -0.49 58.15 42.36
N LEU A 583 -1.15 57.00 42.18
CA LEU A 583 -1.22 55.93 43.18
C LEU A 583 0.07 55.07 43.27
N LYS A 584 0.96 55.15 42.27
CA LYS A 584 2.27 54.47 42.26
C LYS A 584 3.41 55.32 42.78
N THR A 585 3.37 56.63 42.59
CA THR A 585 4.42 57.56 43.03
C THR A 585 4.62 57.46 44.55
N ARG A 586 5.85 57.14 44.97
CA ARG A 586 6.28 57.13 46.37
C ARG A 586 7.50 58.04 46.50
N ASP A 587 7.52 58.88 47.53
CA ASP A 587 8.51 59.96 47.65
C ASP A 587 9.96 59.46 47.83
N ASP A 588 10.15 58.30 48.46
CA ASP A 588 11.46 57.66 48.68
C ASP A 588 11.68 56.47 47.73
N SER A 589 12.23 56.71 46.53
CA SER A 589 12.60 55.61 45.61
C SER A 589 13.93 55.82 44.87
N ASN A 590 14.90 54.95 45.14
CA ASN A 590 16.18 54.89 44.42
C ASN A 590 16.02 54.08 43.11
N GLU A 591 15.10 54.51 42.24
CA GLU A 591 14.84 53.85 40.95
C GLU A 591 15.84 54.29 39.87
N SER A 592 16.27 53.33 39.05
CA SER A 592 17.14 53.58 37.89
C SER A 592 16.36 54.22 36.71
N PRO A 593 17.02 54.61 35.61
CA PRO A 593 16.34 55.01 34.37
C PRO A 593 15.79 53.84 33.55
N TRP A 594 15.87 52.58 34.00
CA TRP A 594 15.42 51.42 33.24
C TRP A 594 13.96 51.07 33.51
N ILE A 595 13.18 50.79 32.47
CA ILE A 595 11.88 50.09 32.57
C ILE A 595 12.05 48.63 32.16
N LYS A 596 11.29 47.74 32.81
CA LYS A 596 11.21 46.31 32.48
C LYS A 596 9.87 46.01 31.80
N LEU A 597 9.93 45.36 30.65
CA LEU A 597 8.80 44.79 29.92
C LEU A 597 8.93 43.27 29.89
N VAL A 598 7.82 42.54 29.79
CA VAL A 598 7.82 41.08 29.62
C VAL A 598 7.27 40.71 28.24
N MET A 599 8.15 40.37 27.31
CA MET A 599 7.81 39.95 25.95
C MET A 599 7.12 38.58 25.96
N LYS A 600 5.96 38.48 25.31
CA LYS A 600 5.18 37.23 25.12
C LYS A 600 5.06 36.38 26.41
N THR A 601 4.86 37.10 27.54
CA THR A 601 4.76 36.61 28.93
C THR A 601 5.88 35.66 29.39
N ARG A 602 7.07 35.73 28.77
CA ARG A 602 8.20 34.81 29.02
C ARG A 602 9.58 35.44 29.10
N TYR A 603 9.87 36.46 28.29
CA TYR A 603 11.23 37.00 28.16
C TYR A 603 11.30 38.44 28.65
N ASP A 604 12.32 38.77 29.44
CA ASP A 604 12.50 40.12 29.97
C ASP A 604 13.18 41.03 28.94
N TYR A 605 12.64 42.24 28.77
CA TYR A 605 13.24 43.31 27.98
C TYR A 605 13.43 44.55 28.86
N TYR A 606 14.66 45.06 28.89
CA TYR A 606 15.05 46.23 29.68
C TYR A 606 15.29 47.39 28.71
N TYR A 607 14.67 48.54 28.95
CA TYR A 607 14.82 49.73 28.12
C TYR A 607 15.18 50.95 28.99
N ASN A 608 16.23 51.68 28.60
CA ASN A 608 16.70 52.87 29.29
C ASN A 608 15.97 54.11 28.76
N VAL A 609 15.26 54.82 29.65
CA VAL A 609 14.40 55.96 29.27
C VAL A 609 15.18 57.27 29.06
N GLU A 610 16.50 57.25 29.27
CA GLU A 610 17.45 58.36 29.12
C GLU A 610 18.42 58.15 27.94
N THR A 611 18.95 56.92 27.74
CA THR A 611 19.84 56.61 26.59
C THR A 611 19.10 56.06 25.37
N GLU A 612 17.82 55.69 25.52
CA GLU A 612 16.98 55.02 24.50
C GLU A 612 17.50 53.63 24.04
N GLU A 613 18.48 53.08 24.76
CA GLU A 613 19.02 51.74 24.54
C GLU A 613 18.10 50.65 25.14
N GLY A 614 18.03 49.50 24.48
CA GLY A 614 17.27 48.35 24.96
C GLY A 614 18.04 47.03 24.85
N THR A 615 17.88 46.16 25.85
CA THR A 615 18.61 44.90 25.98
C THR A 615 17.73 43.77 26.56
N CYS A 616 18.02 42.53 26.18
CA CYS A 616 17.41 41.32 26.75
C CYS A 616 18.22 40.75 27.94
N VAL A 617 19.22 41.47 28.42
CA VAL A 617 20.04 41.12 29.58
C VAL A 617 19.75 42.11 30.71
N ALA A 618 19.46 41.63 31.92
CA ALA A 618 19.30 42.49 33.09
C ALA A 618 20.61 43.26 33.38
N PRO A 619 20.62 44.61 33.35
CA PRO A 619 21.82 45.37 33.68
C PRO A 619 22.21 45.22 35.15
N GLU A 620 23.52 45.24 35.46
CA GLU A 620 24.00 45.00 36.82
C GLU A 620 23.57 46.09 37.81
N GLY A 621 23.11 45.69 38.99
CA GLY A 621 22.69 46.62 40.07
C GLY A 621 21.41 47.43 39.80
N VAL A 622 20.76 47.24 38.65
CA VAL A 622 19.64 48.08 38.20
C VAL A 622 18.30 47.65 38.80
N VAL A 623 17.66 48.58 39.52
CA VAL A 623 16.26 48.47 39.98
C VAL A 623 15.36 49.18 38.96
N PRO A 624 14.48 48.47 38.23
CA PRO A 624 13.60 49.10 37.23
C PRO A 624 12.60 50.08 37.86
N LYS A 625 12.13 51.07 37.09
CA LYS A 625 11.09 52.00 37.53
C LYS A 625 9.78 51.27 37.85
N THR A 626 9.33 51.37 39.09
CA THR A 626 8.02 50.90 39.57
C THR A 626 7.02 52.05 39.78
N SER A 627 7.53 53.27 39.95
CA SER A 627 6.77 54.54 39.96
C SER A 627 5.98 54.81 38.68
N TRP A 628 6.43 54.27 37.54
CA TRP A 628 5.79 54.42 36.23
C TRP A 628 4.70 53.37 35.99
N LEU A 629 3.70 53.73 35.18
CA LEU A 629 2.70 52.79 34.69
C LEU A 629 3.32 51.81 33.68
N THR A 630 2.95 50.53 33.79
CA THR A 630 3.34 49.49 32.82
C THR A 630 2.40 49.49 31.61
N GLY A 631 2.83 48.84 30.52
CA GLY A 631 1.97 48.68 29.33
C GLY A 631 0.68 47.91 29.62
N GLU A 632 0.72 46.91 30.51
CA GLU A 632 -0.46 46.14 30.92
C GLU A 632 -1.45 46.99 31.70
N GLU A 633 -0.97 47.85 32.62
CA GLU A 633 -1.81 48.79 33.37
C GLU A 633 -2.46 49.82 32.43
N MET A 634 -1.68 50.40 31.51
CA MET A 634 -2.21 51.32 30.48
C MET A 634 -3.28 50.65 29.61
N GLN A 635 -3.01 49.43 29.11
CA GLN A 635 -3.96 48.65 28.31
C GLN A 635 -5.23 48.29 29.11
N SER A 636 -5.10 47.96 30.40
CA SER A 636 -6.22 47.64 31.28
C SER A 636 -7.11 48.85 31.53
N ILE A 637 -6.53 50.00 31.90
CA ILE A 637 -7.27 51.25 32.18
C ILE A 637 -7.99 51.75 30.92
N VAL A 638 -7.27 51.79 29.79
CA VAL A 638 -7.83 52.21 28.50
C VAL A 638 -8.87 51.21 28.00
N GLY A 639 -8.63 49.92 28.19
CA GLY A 639 -9.58 48.84 27.88
C GLY A 639 -10.89 48.97 28.67
N GLN A 640 -10.80 49.23 29.99
CA GLN A 640 -11.97 49.44 30.84
C GLN A 640 -12.78 50.66 30.40
N VAL A 641 -12.15 51.84 30.26
CA VAL A 641 -12.83 53.07 29.80
C VAL A 641 -13.52 52.86 28.46
N THR A 642 -12.84 52.19 27.52
CA THR A 642 -13.38 51.88 26.19
C THR A 642 -14.55 50.88 26.27
N ALA A 643 -14.46 49.87 27.14
CA ALA A 643 -15.52 48.89 27.34
C ALA A 643 -16.76 49.49 28.03
N ASP A 644 -16.57 50.39 28.98
CA ASP A 644 -17.66 51.06 29.69
C ASP A 644 -18.38 52.07 28.77
N TYR A 645 -17.65 52.86 27.96
CA TYR A 645 -18.25 53.71 26.92
C TYR A 645 -19.02 52.88 25.87
N ASN A 646 -18.42 51.81 25.34
CA ASN A 646 -19.11 50.93 24.39
C ASN A 646 -20.35 50.28 24.99
N ARG A 647 -20.33 49.95 26.29
CA ARG A 647 -21.51 49.45 27.02
C ARG A 647 -22.60 50.51 27.11
N GLU A 648 -22.26 51.76 27.41
CA GLU A 648 -23.20 52.89 27.42
C GLU A 648 -23.84 53.13 26.04
N GLN A 649 -23.04 53.16 24.97
CA GLN A 649 -23.57 53.27 23.60
C GLN A 649 -24.49 52.09 23.23
N LEU A 650 -24.17 50.87 23.68
CA LEU A 650 -25.05 49.71 23.50
C LEU A 650 -26.36 49.82 24.30
N TRP A 651 -26.35 50.40 25.51
CA TRP A 651 -27.58 50.69 26.26
C TRP A 651 -28.46 51.71 25.53
N LEU A 652 -27.87 52.83 25.08
CA LEU A 652 -28.56 53.89 24.35
C LEU A 652 -29.18 53.36 23.04
N ALA A 653 -28.42 52.62 22.24
CA ALA A 653 -28.89 52.03 20.99
C ALA A 653 -30.06 51.04 21.16
N ASN A 654 -30.15 50.37 22.32
CA ASN A 654 -31.16 49.35 22.60
C ASN A 654 -32.29 49.81 23.54
N GLU A 655 -32.31 51.08 23.95
CA GLU A 655 -33.28 51.61 24.94
C GLU A 655 -34.73 51.29 24.54
N ASN A 656 -35.09 51.48 23.28
CA ASN A 656 -36.42 51.18 22.75
C ASN A 656 -36.83 49.70 22.93
N LEU A 657 -35.90 48.76 22.72
CA LEU A 657 -36.15 47.32 22.91
C LEU A 657 -36.27 46.98 24.40
N ILE A 658 -35.46 47.61 25.25
CA ILE A 658 -35.53 47.45 26.71
C ILE A 658 -36.86 47.95 27.25
N VAL A 659 -37.35 49.12 26.80
CA VAL A 659 -38.66 49.67 27.16
C VAL A 659 -39.80 48.73 26.72
N GLN A 660 -39.73 48.16 25.52
CA GLN A 660 -40.71 47.16 25.05
C GLN A 660 -40.67 45.87 25.89
N LEU A 661 -39.48 45.36 26.24
CA LEU A 661 -39.30 44.19 27.11
C LEU A 661 -39.89 44.46 28.51
N GLN A 662 -39.59 45.63 29.10
CA GLN A 662 -40.16 46.05 30.38
C GLN A 662 -41.70 46.13 30.32
N ALA A 663 -42.27 46.66 29.23
CA ALA A 663 -43.72 46.71 29.04
C ALA A 663 -44.35 45.31 28.97
N GLN A 664 -43.74 44.38 28.23
CA GLN A 664 -44.21 42.99 28.17
C GLN A 664 -44.07 42.26 29.51
N ALA A 665 -42.97 42.46 30.24
CA ALA A 665 -42.75 41.89 31.56
C ALA A 665 -43.78 42.42 32.60
N ARG A 666 -44.00 43.74 32.64
CA ARG A 666 -45.06 44.37 33.46
C ARG A 666 -46.44 43.79 33.10
N GLY A 667 -46.75 43.69 31.81
CA GLY A 667 -47.99 43.08 31.32
C GLY A 667 -48.13 41.59 31.67
N PHE A 668 -47.04 40.81 31.65
CA PHE A 668 -47.04 39.42 32.09
C PHE A 668 -47.34 39.30 33.60
N LEU A 669 -46.68 40.09 34.45
CA LEU A 669 -46.92 40.09 35.91
C LEU A 669 -48.37 40.44 36.25
N VAL A 670 -48.96 41.45 35.60
CA VAL A 670 -50.38 41.80 35.78
C VAL A 670 -51.31 40.65 35.34
N ARG A 671 -51.03 40.01 34.19
CA ARG A 671 -51.80 38.86 33.69
C ARG A 671 -51.69 37.64 34.62
N LYS A 672 -50.50 37.38 35.18
CA LYS A 672 -50.28 36.33 36.20
C LYS A 672 -51.11 36.57 37.45
N ASN A 673 -51.00 37.75 38.06
CA ASN A 673 -51.76 38.10 39.27
C ASN A 673 -53.28 38.02 39.04
N TYR A 674 -53.77 38.40 37.85
CA TYR A 674 -55.17 38.23 37.48
C TYR A 674 -55.58 36.75 37.37
N GLN A 675 -54.76 35.91 36.73
CA GLN A 675 -55.03 34.47 36.61
C GLN A 675 -55.04 33.77 37.98
N GLU A 676 -54.08 34.07 38.85
CA GLU A 676 -54.03 33.56 40.23
C GLU A 676 -55.28 33.97 41.03
N ARG A 677 -55.68 35.25 40.94
CA ARG A 677 -56.91 35.73 41.60
C ARG A 677 -58.17 35.10 41.03
N LYS A 678 -58.23 34.85 39.71
CA LYS A 678 -59.34 34.15 39.06
C LYS A 678 -59.42 32.70 39.52
N ALA A 679 -58.30 31.97 39.53
CA ALA A 679 -58.24 30.58 39.99
C ALA A 679 -58.67 30.45 41.47
N TYR A 680 -58.21 31.37 42.34
CA TYR A 680 -58.66 31.45 43.73
C TYR A 680 -60.19 31.60 43.85
N LEU A 681 -60.81 32.46 43.05
CA LEU A 681 -62.26 32.65 43.05
C LEU A 681 -63.02 31.42 42.51
N GLN A 682 -62.51 30.78 41.45
CA GLN A 682 -63.08 29.54 40.91
C GLN A 682 -63.00 28.37 41.92
N ASN A 683 -61.91 28.27 42.69
CA ASN A 683 -61.78 27.28 43.76
C ASN A 683 -62.77 27.51 44.93
N LEU A 684 -63.20 28.76 45.15
CA LEU A 684 -64.22 29.10 46.15
C LEU A 684 -65.67 29.01 45.63
N GLU A 685 -65.87 28.99 44.32
CA GLU A 685 -67.18 28.97 43.68
C GLU A 685 -68.10 27.81 44.17
N PRO A 686 -67.62 26.55 44.31
CA PRO A 686 -68.44 25.46 44.86
C PRO A 686 -68.92 25.71 46.30
N SER A 687 -68.11 26.41 47.11
CA SER A 687 -68.48 26.78 48.49
C SER A 687 -69.49 27.93 48.51
N ALA A 688 -69.32 28.92 47.64
CA ALA A 688 -70.31 29.98 47.44
C ALA A 688 -71.66 29.42 46.96
N ILE A 689 -71.66 28.47 46.02
CA ILE A 689 -72.86 27.76 45.54
C ILE A 689 -73.54 27.00 46.69
N LYS A 690 -72.79 26.28 47.54
CA LYS A 690 -73.35 25.60 48.73
C LYS A 690 -74.04 26.58 49.69
N ILE A 691 -73.42 27.72 49.99
CA ILE A 691 -73.99 28.76 50.86
C ILE A 691 -75.24 29.38 50.23
N GLN A 692 -75.21 29.70 48.93
CA GLN A 692 -76.38 30.20 48.21
C GLN A 692 -77.52 29.17 48.19
N ALA A 693 -77.23 27.89 47.98
CA ALA A 693 -78.23 26.82 47.98
C ALA A 693 -78.87 26.64 49.35
N PHE A 694 -78.07 26.68 50.43
CA PHE A 694 -78.56 26.69 51.81
C PHE A 694 -79.49 27.87 52.07
N TRP A 695 -79.10 29.10 51.68
CA TRP A 695 -79.91 30.30 51.88
C TRP A 695 -81.21 30.29 51.05
N LYS A 696 -81.14 29.88 49.78
CA LYS A 696 -82.32 29.66 48.92
C LYS A 696 -83.28 28.65 49.56
N GLY A 697 -82.75 27.53 50.07
CA GLY A 697 -83.52 26.52 50.81
C GLY A 697 -84.14 27.04 52.11
N PHE A 698 -83.40 27.81 52.91
CA PHE A 698 -83.92 28.44 54.12
C PHE A 698 -85.05 29.44 53.82
N LYS A 699 -84.86 30.34 52.85
CA LYS A 699 -85.88 31.31 52.41
C LYS A 699 -87.16 30.61 51.96
N GLN A 700 -87.05 29.54 51.18
CA GLN A 700 -88.20 28.76 50.71
C GLN A 700 -88.89 28.00 51.85
N ARG A 701 -88.14 27.38 52.77
CA ARG A 701 -88.69 26.70 53.96
C ARG A 701 -89.44 27.68 54.87
N LYS A 702 -88.89 28.88 55.10
CA LYS A 702 -89.58 29.93 55.88
C LYS A 702 -90.88 30.35 55.21
N SER A 703 -90.86 30.65 53.90
CA SER A 703 -92.06 30.99 53.13
C SER A 703 -93.13 29.89 53.18
N TYR A 704 -92.73 28.62 53.10
CA TYR A 704 -93.62 27.47 53.27
C TYR A 704 -94.23 27.41 54.69
N VAL A 705 -93.42 27.54 55.74
CA VAL A 705 -93.89 27.51 57.14
C VAL A 705 -94.84 28.66 57.44
N ASP A 706 -94.54 29.87 56.97
CA ASP A 706 -95.40 31.03 57.19
C ASP A 706 -96.73 30.88 56.41
N ARG A 707 -96.71 30.32 55.19
CA ARG A 707 -97.94 29.94 54.46
C ARG A 707 -98.70 28.80 55.14
N LEU A 708 -98.02 27.83 55.75
CA LEU A 708 -98.64 26.74 56.51
C LEU A 708 -99.35 27.27 57.77
N LYS A 709 -98.75 28.21 58.51
CA LYS A 709 -99.41 28.90 59.63
C LYS A 709 -100.68 29.62 59.19
N VAL A 710 -100.65 30.34 58.07
CA VAL A 710 -101.83 31.01 57.50
C VAL A 710 -102.94 30.00 57.17
N LEU A 711 -102.60 28.84 56.60
CA LEU A 711 -103.59 27.77 56.34
C LEU A 711 -104.12 27.14 57.63
N GLN A 712 -103.25 26.88 58.61
CA GLN A 712 -103.62 26.31 59.92
C GLN A 712 -104.57 27.24 60.71
N GLY A 713 -104.29 28.54 60.75
CA GLY A 713 -105.17 29.54 61.36
C GLY A 713 -106.54 29.70 60.65
N ASN A 714 -106.69 29.20 59.43
CA ASN A 714 -107.90 29.32 58.61
C ASN A 714 -108.60 27.97 58.30
N VAL A 715 -108.24 26.88 58.99
CA VAL A 715 -108.79 25.53 58.74
C VAL A 715 -110.33 25.51 58.71
N ALA A 716 -111.00 26.21 59.63
CA ALA A 716 -112.47 26.26 59.67
C ALA A 716 -113.07 26.87 58.39
N ALA A 717 -112.48 27.93 57.85
CA ALA A 717 -112.89 28.55 56.59
C ALA A 717 -112.60 27.63 55.39
N ILE A 718 -111.42 26.99 55.38
CA ILE A 718 -111.03 26.04 54.33
C ILE A 718 -111.99 24.83 54.29
N VAL A 719 -112.34 24.25 55.43
CA VAL A 719 -113.30 23.14 55.53
C VAL A 719 -114.69 23.55 55.03
N LYS A 720 -115.14 24.78 55.35
CA LYS A 720 -116.42 25.33 54.87
C LYS A 720 -116.44 25.51 53.34
N ILE A 721 -115.35 26.01 52.75
CA ILE A 721 -115.22 26.13 51.29
C ILE A 721 -115.13 24.73 50.64
N GLN A 722 -114.37 23.81 51.22
CA GLN A 722 -114.24 22.44 50.71
C GLN A 722 -115.57 21.68 50.72
N SER A 723 -116.44 21.86 51.73
CA SER A 723 -117.75 21.19 51.76
C SER A 723 -118.66 21.68 50.63
N TRP A 724 -118.68 22.99 50.37
CA TRP A 724 -119.39 23.59 49.22
C TRP A 724 -118.87 23.07 47.88
N VAL A 725 -117.54 23.00 47.69
CA VAL A 725 -116.94 22.48 46.44
C VAL A 725 -117.21 20.98 46.27
N LYS A 726 -117.09 20.16 47.33
CA LYS A 726 -117.45 18.72 47.29
C LYS A 726 -118.91 18.52 46.88
N MET A 727 -119.82 19.30 47.46
CA MET A 727 -121.25 19.27 47.14
C MET A 727 -121.52 19.69 45.68
N TRP A 728 -120.81 20.69 45.15
CA TRP A 728 -120.91 21.09 43.75
C TRP A 728 -120.38 20.02 42.79
N ILE A 729 -119.22 19.42 43.06
CA ILE A 729 -118.66 18.33 42.25
C ILE A 729 -119.62 17.14 42.22
N ALA A 730 -120.16 16.73 43.37
CA ALA A 730 -121.13 15.64 43.45
C ALA A 730 -122.40 15.93 42.62
N LYS A 731 -122.97 17.14 42.73
CA LYS A 731 -124.12 17.56 41.90
C LYS A 731 -123.77 17.60 40.41
N ARG A 732 -122.57 18.03 40.02
CA ARG A 732 -122.10 18.05 38.62
C ARG A 732 -121.93 16.64 38.05
N ALA A 733 -121.31 15.73 38.81
CA ALA A 733 -121.12 14.34 38.41
C ALA A 733 -122.46 13.60 38.24
N TYR A 734 -123.37 13.76 39.21
CA TYR A 734 -124.73 13.22 39.12
C TYR A 734 -125.47 13.73 37.88
N ARG A 735 -125.46 15.05 37.64
CA ARG A 735 -126.10 15.65 36.45
C ARG A 735 -125.48 15.14 35.14
N LYS A 736 -124.15 15.02 35.03
CA LYS A 736 -123.50 14.47 33.82
C LYS A 736 -123.87 13.01 33.59
N ARG A 737 -123.95 12.18 34.64
CA ARG A 737 -124.34 10.77 34.52
C ARG A 737 -125.82 10.61 34.15
N LEU A 738 -126.70 11.44 34.73
CA LEU A 738 -128.12 11.49 34.36
C LEU A 738 -128.32 11.92 32.91
N GLN A 739 -127.54 12.88 32.42
CA GLN A 739 -127.59 13.31 31.03
C GLN A 739 -127.07 12.22 30.09
N TYR A 740 -125.90 11.63 30.38
CA TYR A 740 -125.33 10.53 29.58
C TYR A 740 -126.32 9.38 29.35
N PHE A 741 -127.07 8.97 30.39
CA PHE A 741 -128.10 7.94 30.27
C PHE A 741 -129.35 8.37 29.49
N LYS A 742 -129.66 9.66 29.42
CA LYS A 742 -130.70 10.18 28.52
C LYS A 742 -130.23 10.22 27.07
N ASP A 743 -128.99 10.65 26.85
CA ASP A 743 -128.40 10.82 25.52
C ASP A 743 -128.20 9.47 24.81
N HIS A 744 -127.82 8.41 25.55
CA HIS A 744 -127.49 7.08 25.01
C HIS A 744 -128.62 6.05 25.22
N ASN A 745 -129.87 6.50 25.32
CA ASN A 745 -131.01 5.64 25.64
C ASN A 745 -131.19 4.51 24.59
N ASP A 746 -130.98 4.82 23.31
CA ASP A 746 -131.16 3.86 22.22
C ASP A 746 -129.99 2.84 22.15
N GLU A 747 -128.76 3.26 22.45
CA GLU A 747 -127.61 2.35 22.62
C GLU A 747 -127.83 1.40 23.80
N ILE A 748 -128.39 1.91 24.91
CA ILE A 748 -128.75 1.08 26.06
C ILE A 748 -129.82 0.05 25.67
N VAL A 749 -130.83 0.41 24.88
CA VAL A 749 -131.82 -0.54 24.36
C VAL A 749 -131.16 -1.59 23.45
N LYS A 750 -130.25 -1.20 22.54
CA LYS A 750 -129.49 -2.13 21.68
C LYS A 750 -128.63 -3.09 22.50
N ILE A 751 -127.92 -2.61 23.52
CA ILE A 751 -127.10 -3.44 24.43
C ILE A 751 -127.97 -4.38 25.25
N GLN A 752 -129.13 -3.92 25.75
CA GLN A 752 -130.09 -4.80 26.43
C GLN A 752 -130.64 -5.89 25.51
N ALA A 753 -130.91 -5.59 24.23
CA ALA A 753 -131.33 -6.59 23.24
C ALA A 753 -130.23 -7.63 22.99
N PHE A 754 -128.97 -7.20 22.83
CA PHE A 754 -127.83 -8.12 22.70
C PHE A 754 -127.65 -9.01 23.95
N LEU A 755 -127.76 -8.45 25.15
CA LEU A 755 -127.65 -9.22 26.41
C LEU A 755 -128.81 -10.22 26.57
N ARG A 756 -130.03 -9.89 26.15
CA ARG A 756 -131.17 -10.83 26.10
C ARG A 756 -130.88 -11.99 25.14
N ALA A 757 -130.37 -11.69 23.94
CA ALA A 757 -129.98 -12.71 22.96
C ALA A 757 -128.82 -13.59 23.45
N ASN A 758 -127.81 -13.00 24.11
CA ASN A 758 -126.68 -13.76 24.61
C ASN A 758 -127.05 -14.63 25.83
N LYS A 759 -127.98 -14.15 26.69
CA LYS A 759 -128.54 -14.99 27.75
C LYS A 759 -129.33 -16.19 27.18
N ALA A 760 -130.04 -16.03 26.06
CA ALA A 760 -130.70 -17.17 25.41
C ALA A 760 -129.69 -18.24 24.90
N ARG A 761 -128.47 -17.84 24.51
CA ARG A 761 -127.37 -18.78 24.19
C ARG A 761 -126.77 -19.43 25.44
N GLU A 762 -126.69 -18.70 26.56
CA GLU A 762 -126.19 -19.26 27.81
C GLU A 762 -127.18 -20.23 28.44
N ASP A 763 -128.49 -19.93 28.39
CA ASP A 763 -129.54 -20.89 28.73
C ASP A 763 -129.41 -22.17 27.87
N TYR A 764 -129.07 -22.07 26.58
CA TYR A 764 -128.80 -23.22 25.71
C TYR A 764 -127.52 -24.00 26.10
N ARG A 765 -126.46 -23.35 26.59
CA ARG A 765 -125.29 -24.05 27.16
C ARG A 765 -125.62 -24.78 28.45
N ILE A 766 -126.40 -24.15 29.34
CA ILE A 766 -126.79 -24.73 30.64
C ILE A 766 -127.61 -26.00 30.45
N LEU A 767 -128.42 -26.08 29.37
CA LEU A 767 -129.10 -27.32 28.97
C LEU A 767 -128.13 -28.48 28.69
N ILE A 768 -127.01 -28.19 28.03
CA ILE A 768 -126.07 -29.19 27.50
C ILE A 768 -124.98 -29.56 28.52
N GLY A 769 -124.66 -28.68 29.48
CA GLY A 769 -123.46 -28.79 30.31
C GLY A 769 -123.66 -28.77 31.84
N ALA A 770 -124.89 -28.88 32.36
CA ALA A 770 -125.15 -28.87 33.81
C ALA A 770 -125.73 -30.22 34.29
N GLU A 771 -125.28 -30.70 35.45
CA GLU A 771 -125.78 -31.97 36.04
C GLU A 771 -127.26 -31.92 36.45
N ASN A 772 -127.78 -30.73 36.76
CA ASN A 772 -129.19 -30.50 37.12
C ASN A 772 -129.66 -29.17 36.51
N PRO A 773 -129.98 -29.13 35.20
CA PRO A 773 -130.37 -27.91 34.52
C PRO A 773 -131.73 -27.39 35.05
N PRO A 774 -131.88 -26.09 35.36
CA PRO A 774 -133.12 -25.57 35.95
C PRO A 774 -134.36 -25.85 35.08
N LEU A 775 -135.50 -26.13 35.70
CA LEU A 775 -136.77 -26.43 34.99
C LEU A 775 -137.19 -25.33 34.00
N THR A 776 -136.80 -24.08 34.25
CA THR A 776 -136.99 -22.92 33.37
C THR A 776 -136.09 -22.91 32.12
N VAL A 777 -134.92 -23.54 32.19
CA VAL A 777 -134.03 -23.78 31.05
C VAL A 777 -134.51 -25.00 30.28
N LEU A 778 -134.76 -26.12 30.98
CA LEU A 778 -135.35 -27.33 30.41
C LEU A 778 -136.59 -26.99 29.57
N ARG A 779 -137.58 -26.28 30.12
CA ARG A 779 -138.81 -25.94 29.38
C ARG A 779 -138.60 -25.11 28.11
N LYS A 780 -137.54 -24.32 28.00
CA LYS A 780 -137.21 -23.59 26.75
C LYS A 780 -136.69 -24.51 25.65
N PHE A 781 -136.09 -25.63 26.04
CA PHE A 781 -135.39 -26.57 25.17
C PHE A 781 -135.75 -28.03 25.50
N ALA A 782 -137.04 -28.30 25.75
CA ALA A 782 -137.60 -29.63 25.88
C ALA A 782 -138.47 -30.08 24.67
N TYR A 783 -138.33 -29.60 23.43
CA TYR A 783 -137.20 -28.91 22.79
C TYR A 783 -136.02 -29.90 22.58
N LEU A 784 -134.76 -29.49 22.67
CA LEU A 784 -133.59 -30.37 22.43
C LEU A 784 -133.32 -31.44 23.51
N LEU A 785 -134.35 -32.11 24.04
CA LEU A 785 -134.28 -33.29 24.91
C LEU A 785 -135.48 -34.20 24.65
N ASP A 786 -135.31 -35.20 23.77
CA ASP A 786 -136.26 -36.30 23.47
C ASP A 786 -135.54 -37.41 22.66
N GLN A 787 -135.51 -38.65 23.11
CA GLN A 787 -134.45 -39.61 22.71
C GLN A 787 -134.81 -40.49 21.50
N SER A 788 -133.85 -40.72 20.57
CA SER A 788 -134.04 -41.57 19.39
C SER A 788 -133.31 -42.92 19.48
N ASP A 789 -133.68 -43.89 18.63
CA ASP A 789 -132.94 -45.15 18.45
C ASP A 789 -131.56 -44.95 17.81
N LEU A 790 -131.39 -43.93 16.95
CA LEU A 790 -130.14 -43.67 16.23
C LEU A 790 -129.05 -43.17 17.17
N ASP A 791 -129.42 -42.33 18.14
CA ASP A 791 -128.48 -41.90 19.17
C ASP A 791 -128.24 -43.04 20.18
N PHE A 792 -129.22 -43.94 20.40
CA PHE A 792 -128.99 -45.29 20.97
C PHE A 792 -128.16 -46.19 20.03
N GLN A 793 -127.64 -45.63 18.93
CA GLN A 793 -126.69 -46.19 17.97
C GLN A 793 -125.42 -45.34 17.70
N GLU A 794 -125.00 -44.33 18.52
CA GLU A 794 -123.62 -43.74 18.43
C GLU A 794 -122.55 -44.05 19.54
N GLU A 795 -122.79 -44.00 20.86
CA GLU A 795 -121.79 -44.35 21.93
C GLU A 795 -121.31 -45.84 22.12
N LEU A 796 -122.12 -46.95 22.11
CA LEU A 796 -121.72 -48.39 22.31
C LEU A 796 -120.38 -48.73 21.63
N GLU A 797 -120.17 -48.28 20.39
CA GLU A 797 -118.92 -48.53 19.67
C GLU A 797 -117.75 -47.73 20.24
N VAL A 798 -117.98 -46.49 20.65
CA VAL A 798 -116.98 -45.59 21.25
C VAL A 798 -116.40 -46.18 22.53
N THR A 799 -117.22 -46.69 23.44
CA THR A 799 -116.76 -47.26 24.71
C THR A 799 -116.19 -48.65 24.57
N ARG A 800 -116.80 -49.52 23.76
CA ARG A 800 -116.22 -50.82 23.35
C ARG A 800 -114.78 -50.67 22.84
N LEU A 801 -114.57 -49.76 21.88
CA LEU A 801 -113.25 -49.51 21.30
C LEU A 801 -112.27 -48.90 22.32
N ARG A 802 -112.76 -48.24 23.36
CA ARG A 802 -111.93 -47.60 24.40
C ARG A 802 -111.30 -48.62 25.35
N GLU A 803 -112.04 -49.63 25.78
CA GLU A 803 -111.48 -50.74 26.58
C GLU A 803 -110.50 -51.59 25.77
N GLU A 804 -110.84 -51.86 24.51
CA GLU A 804 -110.04 -52.71 23.61
C GLU A 804 -108.64 -52.13 23.34
N VAL A 805 -108.51 -50.79 23.30
CA VAL A 805 -107.22 -50.10 23.11
C VAL A 805 -106.34 -50.12 24.36
N VAL A 806 -106.90 -49.87 25.55
CA VAL A 806 -106.11 -49.72 26.80
C VAL A 806 -105.46 -51.05 27.23
N THR A 807 -106.17 -52.17 27.04
CA THR A 807 -105.68 -53.52 27.34
C THR A 807 -104.53 -53.94 26.43
N LYS A 808 -104.67 -53.76 25.10
CA LYS A 808 -103.63 -54.05 24.09
C LYS A 808 -102.32 -53.29 24.35
N ILE A 809 -102.38 -52.00 24.68
CA ILE A 809 -101.18 -51.18 24.93
C ILE A 809 -100.37 -51.74 26.12
N ARG A 810 -101.05 -52.14 27.20
CA ARG A 810 -100.41 -52.66 28.41
C ARG A 810 -99.87 -54.08 28.22
N SER A 811 -100.44 -54.86 27.29
CA SER A 811 -99.92 -56.17 26.87
C SER A 811 -98.58 -56.05 26.13
N ASN A 812 -98.53 -55.27 25.04
CA ASN A 812 -97.34 -55.18 24.19
C ASN A 812 -96.08 -54.74 24.95
N GLN A 813 -96.19 -53.71 25.81
CA GLN A 813 -95.06 -53.18 26.60
C GLN A 813 -94.42 -54.21 27.55
N GLN A 814 -95.14 -55.28 27.91
CA GLN A 814 -94.60 -56.36 28.75
C GLN A 814 -93.98 -57.49 27.92
N LEU A 815 -94.58 -57.83 26.77
CA LEU A 815 -94.01 -58.81 25.84
C LEU A 815 -92.67 -58.33 25.28
N GLU A 816 -92.58 -57.05 24.91
CA GLU A 816 -91.37 -56.42 24.36
C GLU A 816 -90.17 -56.52 25.31
N LYS A 817 -90.39 -56.35 26.62
CA LYS A 817 -89.36 -56.56 27.67
C LYS A 817 -88.95 -58.02 27.82
N ASP A 818 -89.92 -58.93 27.82
CA ASP A 818 -89.67 -60.36 28.00
C ASP A 818 -88.93 -60.98 26.79
N LEU A 819 -89.13 -60.41 25.58
CA LEU A 819 -88.49 -60.83 24.32
C LEU A 819 -87.03 -60.39 24.23
N ASN A 820 -86.70 -59.13 24.56
CA ASN A 820 -85.31 -58.65 24.66
C ASN A 820 -84.45 -59.55 25.59
N LEU A 821 -85.04 -60.07 26.66
CA LEU A 821 -84.39 -60.99 27.60
C LEU A 821 -84.16 -62.40 27.02
N MET A 822 -84.93 -62.80 26.00
CA MET A 822 -84.73 -64.05 25.27
C MET A 822 -83.55 -63.96 24.29
N ASP A 823 -83.40 -62.86 23.55
CA ASP A 823 -82.32 -62.71 22.56
C ASP A 823 -80.93 -62.71 23.20
N ILE A 824 -80.79 -62.10 24.39
CA ILE A 824 -79.57 -62.18 25.21
C ILE A 824 -79.21 -63.65 25.52
N LYS A 825 -80.20 -64.51 25.79
CA LYS A 825 -79.98 -65.94 26.03
C LYS A 825 -79.66 -66.72 24.74
N ILE A 826 -80.31 -66.38 23.62
CA ILE A 826 -80.01 -67.01 22.32
C ILE A 826 -78.56 -66.70 21.92
N GLY A 827 -78.10 -65.44 22.08
CA GLY A 827 -76.71 -65.06 21.81
C GLY A 827 -75.67 -65.75 22.71
N LEU A 828 -76.03 -66.08 23.95
CA LEU A 828 -75.18 -66.88 24.86
C LEU A 828 -75.16 -68.37 24.48
N LEU A 829 -76.26 -68.90 23.96
CA LEU A 829 -76.35 -70.28 23.47
C LEU A 829 -75.58 -70.47 22.15
N VAL A 830 -75.63 -69.51 21.22
CA VAL A 830 -74.80 -69.52 19.98
C VAL A 830 -73.30 -69.51 20.29
N LYS A 831 -72.88 -68.97 21.44
CA LYS A 831 -71.50 -69.07 21.95
C LYS A 831 -71.22 -70.37 22.74
N ASN A 832 -72.11 -71.35 22.69
CA ASN A 832 -72.03 -72.66 23.36
C ASN A 832 -71.73 -72.60 24.87
N ARG A 833 -72.05 -71.49 25.56
CA ARG A 833 -71.77 -71.29 26.99
C ARG A 833 -72.90 -71.70 27.93
N ILE A 834 -74.08 -72.02 27.40
CA ILE A 834 -75.26 -72.49 28.16
C ILE A 834 -76.00 -73.57 27.36
N THR A 835 -76.75 -74.41 28.06
CA THR A 835 -77.43 -75.57 27.46
C THR A 835 -78.77 -75.20 26.84
N LEU A 836 -79.25 -76.03 25.89
CA LEU A 836 -80.55 -75.84 25.24
C LEU A 836 -81.72 -75.79 26.24
N GLN A 837 -81.58 -76.50 27.35
CA GLN A 837 -82.56 -76.55 28.45
C GLN A 837 -82.93 -75.15 28.98
N ASP A 838 -81.95 -74.26 29.15
CA ASP A 838 -82.12 -72.96 29.81
C ASP A 838 -82.81 -71.90 28.94
N VAL A 839 -82.69 -72.03 27.62
CA VAL A 839 -83.46 -71.23 26.65
C VAL A 839 -84.90 -71.74 26.58
N VAL A 840 -85.10 -73.07 26.52
CA VAL A 840 -86.42 -73.72 26.51
C VAL A 840 -87.22 -73.44 27.80
N LEU A 841 -86.56 -73.33 28.95
CA LEU A 841 -87.23 -72.94 30.20
C LEU A 841 -87.70 -71.48 30.20
N HIS A 842 -87.03 -70.57 29.48
CA HIS A 842 -87.47 -69.18 29.36
C HIS A 842 -88.67 -69.02 28.41
N SER A 843 -88.64 -69.67 27.24
CA SER A 843 -89.76 -69.62 26.28
C SER A 843 -91.04 -70.24 26.85
N LYS A 844 -90.93 -71.33 27.63
CA LYS A 844 -92.07 -71.90 28.38
C LYS A 844 -92.68 -70.93 29.40
N LYS A 845 -91.91 -70.00 29.97
CA LYS A 845 -92.42 -68.99 30.90
C LYS A 845 -93.16 -67.86 30.17
N LEU A 846 -92.65 -67.44 29.01
CA LEU A 846 -93.27 -66.47 28.10
C LEU A 846 -94.65 -66.94 27.61
N ASN A 847 -94.74 -68.17 27.11
CA ASN A 847 -96.00 -68.77 26.61
C ASN A 847 -97.09 -68.86 27.68
N LYS A 848 -96.73 -68.90 28.98
CA LYS A 848 -97.71 -68.94 30.08
C LYS A 848 -98.30 -67.56 30.42
N LYS A 849 -97.64 -66.44 30.06
CA LYS A 849 -98.21 -65.07 30.13
C LYS A 849 -99.15 -64.78 28.96
N SER A 850 -98.76 -65.17 27.74
CA SER A 850 -99.56 -64.94 26.52
C SER A 850 -100.99 -65.47 26.66
N LYS A 851 -101.16 -66.65 27.26
CA LYS A 851 -102.47 -67.31 27.36
C LYS A 851 -103.47 -66.62 28.29
N SER A 852 -103.07 -65.66 29.13
CA SER A 852 -103.97 -64.97 30.08
C SER A 852 -104.31 -63.52 29.68
N GLN A 853 -104.08 -63.12 28.43
CA GLN A 853 -104.47 -61.79 27.91
C GLN A 853 -105.40 -61.87 26.69
N LEU A 854 -105.89 -63.07 26.35
CA LEU A 854 -106.74 -63.28 25.17
C LEU A 854 -108.24 -63.10 25.43
N GLU A 855 -108.66 -62.95 26.69
CA GLU A 855 -110.04 -63.20 27.15
C GLU A 855 -110.78 -61.95 27.69
N GLU A 856 -110.22 -60.73 27.59
CA GLU A 856 -110.65 -59.55 28.39
C GLU A 856 -110.76 -58.20 27.60
N MET A 857 -111.61 -58.07 26.56
CA MET A 857 -111.68 -56.86 25.67
C MET A 857 -113.14 -56.51 25.18
N VAL A 858 -113.93 -55.56 25.79
CA VAL A 858 -115.44 -55.47 25.66
C VAL A 858 -116.28 -54.18 25.30
N MET A 859 -117.00 -53.41 26.17
CA MET A 859 -118.42 -52.90 25.90
C MET A 859 -118.99 -51.57 26.56
N VAL A 860 -120.32 -51.25 26.35
CA VAL A 860 -121.32 -50.39 27.11
C VAL A 860 -121.33 -48.83 26.93
N ASP A 861 -122.37 -48.01 26.61
CA ASP A 861 -123.79 -48.11 26.10
C ASP A 861 -124.18 -46.83 25.25
N LYS A 862 -125.42 -46.23 25.15
CA LYS A 862 -125.84 -45.29 24.01
C LYS A 862 -127.13 -44.36 24.16
N GLN A 863 -127.21 -43.00 23.90
CA GLN A 863 -128.51 -42.18 23.86
C GLN A 863 -128.63 -40.68 23.24
N GLY A 864 -129.85 -40.01 23.06
CA GLY A 864 -130.20 -38.79 22.18
C GLY A 864 -131.21 -37.59 22.52
N ILE A 865 -131.82 -36.83 21.53
CA ILE A 865 -132.60 -35.48 21.65
C ILE A 865 -133.69 -34.99 20.55
N LYS A 866 -134.82 -34.16 20.80
CA LYS A 866 -135.53 -33.02 19.98
C LYS A 866 -137.15 -32.79 19.78
N GLY A 867 -137.88 -31.68 20.22
CA GLY A 867 -139.16 -30.99 19.64
C GLY A 867 -140.21 -30.08 20.50
N LEU A 868 -140.87 -28.91 20.05
CA LEU A 868 -142.03 -28.10 20.74
C LEU A 868 -142.63 -26.69 20.15
N SER A 869 -143.97 -26.29 20.23
CA SER A 869 -144.66 -24.89 20.36
C SER A 869 -146.25 -24.86 20.22
N LYS A 870 -147.01 -23.74 20.50
CA LYS A 870 -148.51 -23.65 20.75
C LYS A 870 -149.51 -23.61 19.54
N GLU A 871 -150.55 -24.46 19.54
CA GLU A 871 -151.96 -24.04 19.36
C GLU A 871 -152.62 -23.86 20.76
N ARG A 872 -153.93 -23.67 20.91
CA ARG A 872 -154.93 -24.69 21.30
C ARG A 872 -154.42 -25.96 21.98
#